data_AF-A0A820GGE4-F1
#
_entry.id   AF-A0A820GGE4-F1
#
_cell.length_a   1.000
_cell.length_b   1.000
_cell.length_c   1.000
_cell.angle_alpha   90.00
_cell.angle_beta   90.00
_cell.angle_gamma   90.00
#
_symmetry.space_group_name_H-M   'P 1'
#
loop_
_entity.id
_entity.type
_entity.pdbx_description
1 polymer ?
#
loop_
_entity_poly.entity_id
_entity_poly.type
_entity_poly.pdbx_seq_one_letter_code
_entity_poly.pdbx_strand_id
1 'polypeptide(L)'
;LISLNKPTKKLLHTIEILFNFQRYRTRDNLFYTYTRQLLKQTIDIIYNYGNYNETLFIINHVLRCPPGINQWATNFVRFLLPISFDILCSPMYIRYVAHFLATLLFPIKNRDIFLQNWLGENGETVPQLSSLNTVKNQQQQQWMLIDADGHERAALLRWDTLNEDDLIALLNQFNLNYLMNILFSLNDQTNQEQNISYENTVRILAILDLFVEILCRGFDTYADSQYKNFHKHIGKMIRDCVHVCRYHVDCVLQHLDNDDKIRLRDHYFAYIYRSVENIIRQCRNVRWSLLSLFALFDLPQSLQYRLLHLICSIPDDESITVETTAAIDQMLNSATPSEILSLLKVLHNLGQTGDESGQISNVIFYITCLHPISREYSLRDGRSILAHFASLRPTIISHLLKLASTHIDAVGKVLFGLFRSLPMDIWMPNDNDLSIIEIWLNDISQSTIAFQLALRLIDTMNWQDLSDKRQLCISYTIHCEMALILLKLHLKYCDKSSASKENQLQIQNFTKQTQINLDQWIWAAVLRLQLNQSCLSVDSFIDSMSQEHVPNLNETQRNISTDNGMSDDAINDIRRAIEQYHNLVAYYISFGLDQPGASAAGFFERGIDYLFQLVQNGKYSAAIRVLHDMSGILIRSADYLIEHIQFMTTLKTLLNASDTSMSLLKTASSYLIQQRSYDETTNTKVLTAAILDLLIWLEDNPKFRRLVLLLWFKLLTALKDWNKDSSILFALDNLLAHSFVHDVMNKEVTDHLFELAVSALNPRQNQLVTRSGFLSWIPLPSAVTSTQTYWSSLSIDSSFLSRYPIVSYYFLNAENSFEIDQNVLVELKAELELNPTGKVDQIWKKLIQQRHYPYIPLTSLSIYRWGTMACEMPVTHPLLPLVWEKFFTIYLSKHNNCLHRVGYRLFESPVQTTFLKQMKRSLCQACEYYSSTPNLPYGNQLSTFYHSLSLWIDEPRLHDPQLNIISLPKQYDNERLEHLFNADYRIFDIKWLELVDLRQMYETLIKFTNELWSRKRAINDNNNNQRSNTNPQRSIMTSSQRLIDLVSNVQHPAINSKITVQNTEQISIPNQHILPNDHNEIKNLFESDLTKIINWLETHCQRHEKQIELDQTLMSLLPLLWKNEFQEKMAKKYAVAF
;
A
#
# COMPACT_ATOMS: atom_id res chain seq x y z
N LEU A 1 42.38 22.20 -66.65
CA LEU A 1 41.75 21.45 -65.55
C LEU A 1 42.77 20.76 -64.63
N ILE A 2 44.08 21.06 -64.74
CA ILE A 2 45.05 20.85 -63.66
C ILE A 2 45.96 22.08 -63.62
N SER A 3 45.60 23.03 -62.75
CA SER A 3 46.51 23.98 -62.10
C SER A 3 45.65 24.91 -61.23
N LEU A 4 45.79 24.79 -59.91
CA LEU A 4 45.31 25.73 -58.87
C LEU A 4 43.78 25.71 -58.58
N ASN A 5 43.43 25.19 -57.39
CA ASN A 5 42.29 25.59 -56.54
C ASN A 5 40.85 25.72 -57.11
N LYS A 6 40.53 25.21 -58.31
CA LYS A 6 39.17 25.35 -58.90
C LYS A 6 38.68 24.13 -59.72
N PRO A 7 38.49 22.92 -59.13
CA PRO A 7 37.61 21.92 -59.73
C PRO A 7 36.12 22.15 -59.41
N THR A 8 35.80 23.12 -58.54
CA THR A 8 34.44 23.29 -57.99
C THR A 8 33.44 23.86 -59.01
N LYS A 9 33.74 24.94 -59.75
CA LYS A 9 32.69 25.65 -60.52
C LYS A 9 32.01 24.83 -61.63
N LYS A 10 32.77 24.06 -62.43
CA LYS A 10 32.17 23.25 -63.52
C LYS A 10 31.38 22.06 -62.98
N LEU A 11 31.86 21.45 -61.90
CA LEU A 11 31.17 20.35 -61.22
C LEU A 11 29.90 20.83 -60.51
N LEU A 12 29.97 21.96 -59.80
CA LEU A 12 28.81 22.62 -59.20
C LEU A 12 27.76 23.00 -60.25
N HIS A 13 28.19 23.50 -61.41
CA HIS A 13 27.29 23.79 -62.52
C HIS A 13 26.64 22.51 -63.11
N THR A 14 27.38 21.41 -63.16
CA THR A 14 26.85 20.10 -63.59
C THR A 14 25.79 19.60 -62.60
N ILE A 15 26.04 19.71 -61.29
CA ILE A 15 25.08 19.37 -60.24
C ILE A 15 23.84 20.26 -60.31
N GLU A 16 24.02 21.55 -60.56
CA GLU A 16 22.91 22.48 -60.79
C GLU A 16 22.02 22.03 -61.95
N ILE A 17 22.61 21.66 -63.10
CA ILE A 17 21.88 21.11 -64.26
C ILE A 17 21.15 19.82 -63.89
N LEU A 18 21.81 18.89 -63.19
CA LEU A 18 21.20 17.63 -62.78
C LEU A 18 20.03 17.82 -61.80
N PHE A 19 20.14 18.77 -60.85
CA PHE A 19 19.02 19.15 -59.98
C PHE A 19 17.89 19.84 -60.76
N ASN A 20 18.21 20.60 -61.81
CA ASN A 20 17.17 21.16 -62.69
C ASN A 20 16.35 20.05 -63.38
N PHE A 21 16.97 18.94 -63.78
CA PHE A 21 16.22 17.78 -64.29
C PHE A 21 15.32 17.12 -63.24
N GLN A 22 15.69 17.13 -61.95
CA GLN A 22 14.81 16.64 -60.87
C GLN A 22 13.61 17.57 -60.61
N ARG A 23 13.74 18.85 -60.92
CA ARG A 23 12.66 19.86 -60.79
C ARG A 23 11.75 19.88 -62.03
N TYR A 24 12.29 19.47 -63.18
CA TYR A 24 11.57 19.42 -64.45
C TYR A 24 10.61 18.23 -64.53
N ARG A 25 9.46 18.41 -65.18
CA ARG A 25 8.35 17.45 -65.24
C ARG A 25 8.50 16.48 -66.42
N THR A 26 9.08 15.30 -66.21
CA THR A 26 9.07 14.20 -67.20
C THR A 26 8.30 12.99 -66.65
N ARG A 27 7.64 12.20 -67.50
CA ARG A 27 6.89 11.00 -67.07
C ARG A 27 7.77 9.74 -66.98
N ASP A 28 9.07 9.86 -67.22
CA ASP A 28 9.98 8.73 -67.32
C ASP A 28 10.72 8.46 -66.00
N ASN A 29 10.29 7.41 -65.29
CA ASN A 29 10.92 6.98 -64.05
C ASN A 29 12.38 6.54 -64.25
N LEU A 30 12.74 5.98 -65.41
CA LEU A 30 14.12 5.53 -65.67
C LEU A 30 15.06 6.74 -65.75
N PHE A 31 14.62 7.81 -66.40
CA PHE A 31 15.37 9.07 -66.48
C PHE A 31 15.65 9.66 -65.09
N TYR A 32 14.66 9.70 -64.20
CA TYR A 32 14.86 10.16 -62.82
C TYR A 32 15.83 9.27 -62.04
N THR A 33 15.68 7.94 -62.11
CA THR A 33 16.61 7.04 -61.40
C THR A 33 18.05 7.23 -61.85
N TYR A 34 18.24 7.47 -63.14
CA TYR A 34 19.56 7.63 -63.72
C TYR A 34 20.24 8.96 -63.38
N THR A 35 19.50 10.06 -63.52
CA THR A 35 19.97 11.39 -63.12
C THR A 35 20.24 11.48 -61.62
N ARG A 36 19.49 10.75 -60.78
CA ARG A 36 19.77 10.59 -59.35
C ARG A 36 21.06 9.82 -59.06
N GLN A 37 21.37 8.78 -59.84
CA GLN A 37 22.63 8.03 -59.72
C GLN A 37 23.84 8.91 -60.08
N LEU A 38 23.72 9.73 -61.13
CA LEU A 38 24.74 10.72 -61.50
C LEU A 38 24.90 11.81 -60.43
N LEU A 39 23.79 12.29 -59.85
CA LEU A 39 23.83 13.20 -58.70
C LEU A 39 24.60 12.60 -57.54
N LYS A 40 24.33 11.33 -57.18
CA LYS A 40 25.05 10.63 -56.11
C LYS A 40 26.56 10.63 -56.34
N GLN A 41 27.00 10.20 -57.52
CA GLN A 41 28.42 10.12 -57.86
C GLN A 41 29.11 11.49 -57.88
N THR A 42 28.46 12.51 -58.44
CA THR A 42 29.02 13.87 -58.52
C THR A 42 29.10 14.55 -57.15
N ILE A 43 28.10 14.34 -56.30
CA ILE A 43 28.06 14.86 -54.93
C ILE A 43 29.10 14.17 -54.05
N ASP A 44 29.31 12.85 -54.20
CA ASP A 44 30.38 12.12 -53.50
C ASP A 44 31.77 12.68 -53.79
N ILE A 45 32.04 13.04 -55.05
CA ILE A 45 33.29 13.68 -55.46
C ILE A 45 33.46 15.06 -54.80
N ILE A 46 32.38 15.85 -54.71
CA ILE A 46 32.44 17.17 -54.04
C ILE A 46 32.78 17.01 -52.56
N TYR A 47 32.13 16.10 -51.84
CA TYR A 47 32.36 15.94 -50.41
C TYR A 47 33.78 15.46 -50.06
N ASN A 48 34.49 14.79 -50.97
CA ASN A 48 35.89 14.39 -50.76
C ASN A 48 36.87 15.58 -50.79
N TYR A 49 36.49 16.70 -51.40
CA TYR A 49 37.33 17.90 -51.53
C TYR A 49 36.71 19.17 -50.91
N GLY A 50 35.49 19.06 -50.40
CA GLY A 50 34.62 20.21 -50.20
C GLY A 50 34.66 20.84 -48.82
N ASN A 51 34.47 22.15 -48.81
CA ASN A 51 34.38 22.99 -47.62
C ASN A 51 32.92 23.25 -47.23
N TYR A 52 32.69 23.90 -46.09
CA TYR A 52 31.37 24.30 -45.56
C TYR A 52 30.41 24.90 -46.60
N ASN A 53 30.92 25.72 -47.53
CA ASN A 53 30.14 26.39 -48.57
C ASN A 53 29.51 25.42 -49.58
N GLU A 54 30.16 24.30 -49.85
CA GLU A 54 29.70 23.32 -50.84
C GLU A 54 28.61 22.43 -50.25
N THR A 55 28.71 22.11 -48.96
CA THR A 55 27.61 21.49 -48.20
C THR A 55 26.34 22.33 -48.26
N LEU A 56 26.47 23.65 -48.04
CA LEU A 56 25.34 24.58 -48.09
C LEU A 56 24.77 24.75 -49.50
N PHE A 57 25.63 24.73 -50.52
CA PHE A 57 25.18 24.73 -51.92
C PHE A 57 24.28 23.52 -52.19
N ILE A 58 24.69 22.32 -51.80
CA ILE A 58 23.91 21.08 -52.01
C ILE A 58 22.58 21.14 -51.25
N ILE A 59 22.58 21.54 -49.97
CA ILE A 59 21.36 21.66 -49.16
C ILE A 59 20.35 22.62 -49.81
N ASN A 60 20.82 23.79 -50.26
CA ASN A 60 19.95 24.75 -50.94
C ASN A 60 19.35 24.21 -52.24
N HIS A 61 20.07 23.35 -52.96
CA HIS A 61 19.53 22.68 -54.15
C HIS A 61 18.47 21.63 -53.80
N VAL A 62 18.72 20.83 -52.76
CA VAL A 62 17.81 19.80 -52.25
C VAL A 62 16.52 20.44 -51.75
N LEU A 63 16.58 21.46 -50.90
CA LEU A 63 15.40 22.15 -50.35
C LEU A 63 14.50 22.81 -51.41
N ARG A 64 15.07 23.13 -52.58
CA ARG A 64 14.36 23.68 -53.75
C ARG A 64 13.90 22.58 -54.74
N CYS A 65 13.83 21.33 -54.32
CA CYS A 65 13.18 20.25 -55.07
C CYS A 65 11.71 20.09 -54.64
N PRO A 66 10.84 19.52 -55.49
CA PRO A 66 9.46 19.16 -55.11
C PRO A 66 9.44 18.13 -53.97
N PRO A 67 8.31 18.00 -53.23
CA PRO A 67 8.18 17.05 -52.12
C PRO A 67 8.39 15.59 -52.56
N GLY A 68 8.83 14.72 -51.63
CA GLY A 68 9.24 13.34 -51.91
C GLY A 68 10.77 13.15 -51.98
N ILE A 69 11.51 14.05 -51.34
CA ILE A 69 12.97 14.07 -51.28
C ILE A 69 13.50 12.96 -50.37
N ASN A 70 12.74 12.60 -49.32
CA ASN A 70 13.07 11.56 -48.34
C ASN A 70 13.45 10.21 -48.99
N GLN A 71 12.90 9.91 -50.16
CA GLN A 71 13.14 8.63 -50.86
C GLN A 71 14.49 8.56 -51.59
N TRP A 72 15.14 9.69 -51.88
CA TRP A 72 16.32 9.67 -52.77
C TRP A 72 17.40 10.71 -52.48
N ALA A 73 17.06 11.92 -52.05
CA ALA A 73 18.02 13.02 -51.94
C ALA A 73 18.54 13.28 -50.50
N THR A 74 17.93 12.65 -49.49
CA THR A 74 18.34 12.82 -48.09
C THR A 74 19.82 12.55 -47.87
N ASN A 75 20.37 11.49 -48.46
CA ASN A 75 21.77 11.09 -48.31
C ASN A 75 22.77 12.05 -48.99
N PHE A 76 22.28 13.01 -49.79
CA PHE A 76 23.10 14.06 -50.36
C PHE A 76 23.39 15.18 -49.37
N VAL A 77 22.61 15.32 -48.31
CA VAL A 77 22.88 16.29 -47.25
C VAL A 77 23.81 15.64 -46.22
N ARG A 78 25.12 15.93 -46.31
CA ARG A 78 26.11 15.43 -45.34
C ARG A 78 26.50 16.49 -44.33
N PHE A 79 26.30 16.19 -43.06
CA PHE A 79 26.78 17.01 -41.95
C PHE A 79 28.26 16.73 -41.68
N LEU A 80 29.11 17.75 -41.79
CA LEU A 80 30.54 17.67 -41.46
C LEU A 80 30.72 17.52 -39.94
N LEU A 81 31.41 16.45 -39.51
CA LEU A 81 31.64 16.13 -38.10
C LEU A 81 32.97 16.72 -37.61
N PRO A 82 33.04 17.26 -36.38
CA PRO A 82 34.29 17.76 -35.83
C PRO A 82 35.15 16.61 -35.29
N ILE A 83 36.46 16.81 -35.25
CA ILE A 83 37.43 15.78 -34.82
C ILE A 83 37.81 15.96 -33.35
N SER A 84 37.70 17.17 -32.81
CA SER A 84 38.04 17.50 -31.41
C SER A 84 37.11 18.57 -30.82
N PHE A 85 37.12 18.69 -29.49
CA PHE A 85 36.38 19.70 -28.74
C PHE A 85 36.78 21.14 -29.15
N ASP A 86 38.06 21.42 -29.35
CA ASP A 86 38.55 22.75 -29.75
C ASP A 86 38.02 23.20 -31.11
N ILE A 87 37.91 22.26 -32.06
CA ILE A 87 37.34 22.53 -33.38
C ILE A 87 35.84 22.82 -33.24
N LEU A 88 35.14 22.03 -32.43
CA LEU A 88 33.71 22.21 -32.18
C LEU A 88 33.41 23.58 -31.56
N CYS A 89 34.21 24.00 -30.57
CA CYS A 89 34.11 25.30 -29.91
C CYS A 89 34.66 26.47 -30.74
N SER A 90 35.21 26.21 -31.93
CA SER A 90 35.72 27.28 -32.78
C SER A 90 34.58 28.15 -33.34
N PRO A 91 34.75 29.49 -33.41
CA PRO A 91 33.72 30.38 -33.93
C PRO A 91 33.28 30.04 -35.36
N MET A 92 34.18 29.51 -36.19
CA MET A 92 33.88 29.13 -37.58
C MET A 92 33.01 27.89 -37.65
N TYR A 93 33.27 26.90 -36.81
CA TYR A 93 32.48 25.68 -36.77
C TYR A 93 31.09 25.93 -36.16
N ILE A 94 31.00 26.69 -35.06
CA ILE A 94 29.71 27.10 -34.47
C ILE A 94 28.85 27.84 -35.50
N ARG A 95 29.44 28.77 -36.27
CA ARG A 95 28.75 29.46 -37.36
C ARG A 95 28.27 28.51 -38.45
N TYR A 96 29.09 27.53 -38.83
CA TYR A 96 28.69 26.51 -39.81
C TYR A 96 27.50 25.69 -39.30
N VAL A 97 27.54 25.20 -38.06
CA VAL A 97 26.43 24.42 -37.48
C VAL A 97 25.15 25.25 -37.38
N ALA A 98 25.26 26.48 -36.88
CA ALA A 98 24.13 27.40 -36.81
C ALA A 98 23.54 27.67 -38.20
N HIS A 99 24.38 27.87 -39.21
CA HIS A 99 23.92 28.12 -40.57
C HIS A 99 23.33 26.87 -41.24
N PHE A 100 23.88 25.68 -40.96
CA PHE A 100 23.33 24.40 -41.42
C PHE A 100 21.91 24.19 -40.86
N LEU A 101 21.74 24.33 -39.54
CA LEU A 101 20.44 24.17 -38.87
C LEU A 101 19.44 25.25 -39.31
N ALA A 102 19.87 26.51 -39.37
CA ALA A 102 19.01 27.60 -39.84
C ALA A 102 18.55 27.39 -41.28
N THR A 103 19.41 26.86 -42.17
CA THR A 103 19.02 26.57 -43.56
C THR A 103 17.90 25.53 -43.66
N LEU A 104 17.85 24.56 -42.74
CA LEU A 104 16.81 23.53 -42.70
C LEU A 104 15.52 24.00 -42.00
N LEU A 105 15.66 24.82 -40.95
CA LEU A 105 14.56 25.14 -40.03
C LEU A 105 13.90 26.49 -40.29
N PHE A 106 14.56 27.41 -40.98
CA PHE A 106 14.03 28.74 -41.28
C PHE A 106 13.30 28.74 -42.62
N PRO A 107 12.39 29.71 -42.87
CA PRO A 107 11.67 29.77 -44.13
C PRO A 107 12.62 29.92 -45.32
N ILE A 108 12.48 29.03 -46.30
CA ILE A 108 13.30 29.01 -47.52
C ILE A 108 12.87 30.19 -48.41
N LYS A 109 13.71 31.23 -48.44
CA LYS A 109 13.40 32.47 -49.16
C LYS A 109 13.07 32.23 -50.64
N ASN A 110 11.92 32.72 -51.08
CA ASN A 110 11.44 32.68 -52.47
C ASN A 110 11.40 31.26 -53.07
N ARG A 111 11.14 30.22 -52.26
CA ARG A 111 11.02 28.83 -52.75
C ARG A 111 9.82 28.66 -53.67
N ASP A 112 8.69 29.21 -53.25
CA ASP A 112 7.44 29.30 -54.00
C ASP A 112 7.65 29.96 -55.36
N ILE A 113 8.17 31.19 -55.40
CA ILE A 113 8.46 31.93 -56.64
C ILE A 113 9.45 31.15 -57.52
N PHE A 114 10.47 30.54 -56.91
CA PHE A 114 11.46 29.76 -57.64
C PHE A 114 10.85 28.53 -58.29
N LEU A 115 9.99 27.79 -57.59
CA LEU A 115 9.32 26.60 -58.11
C LEU A 115 8.20 26.92 -59.10
N GLN A 116 7.58 28.10 -59.00
CA GLN A 116 6.60 28.58 -60.00
C GLN A 116 7.20 28.63 -61.40
N ASN A 117 8.47 29.04 -61.53
CA ASN A 117 9.17 29.09 -62.80
C ASN A 117 9.36 27.71 -63.47
N TRP A 118 9.06 26.62 -62.76
CA TRP A 118 9.13 25.23 -63.25
C TRP A 118 7.75 24.59 -63.43
N LEU A 119 6.65 25.33 -63.19
CA LEU A 119 5.28 24.93 -63.52
C LEU A 119 5.01 25.20 -65.01
N GLY A 120 4.27 24.30 -65.68
CA GLY A 120 3.80 24.55 -67.05
C GLY A 120 2.66 25.58 -67.10
N GLU A 121 2.37 26.11 -68.29
CA GLU A 121 1.43 27.23 -68.54
C GLU A 121 0.00 27.08 -67.96
N ASN A 122 -0.43 25.86 -67.63
CA ASN A 122 -1.81 25.58 -67.19
C ASN A 122 -1.97 25.33 -65.68
N GLY A 123 -0.94 25.50 -64.85
CA GLY A 123 -1.07 25.41 -63.38
C GLY A 123 -1.47 24.05 -62.79
N GLU A 124 -1.71 23.01 -63.62
CA GLU A 124 -2.08 21.68 -63.14
C GLU A 124 -0.87 20.90 -62.61
N THR A 125 -1.06 20.24 -61.46
CA THR A 125 -0.12 19.33 -60.81
C THR A 125 -0.43 17.88 -61.20
N VAL A 126 0.57 17.13 -61.70
CA VAL A 126 0.51 15.66 -61.81
C VAL A 126 1.28 15.09 -60.61
N PRO A 127 0.71 14.13 -59.85
CA PRO A 127 1.33 13.60 -58.64
C PRO A 127 2.60 12.80 -58.94
N GLN A 128 3.69 13.09 -58.22
CA GLN A 128 4.79 12.13 -58.07
C GLN A 128 4.39 11.10 -57.00
N LEU A 129 4.35 9.82 -57.42
CA LEU A 129 4.06 8.60 -56.64
C LEU A 129 2.69 8.51 -55.93
N SER A 130 1.69 7.95 -56.63
CA SER A 130 0.76 7.00 -56.00
C SER A 130 1.31 5.59 -56.17
N SER A 131 1.61 4.94 -55.05
CA SER A 131 1.81 3.51 -54.97
C SER A 131 0.48 2.79 -55.23
N LEU A 132 0.57 1.70 -56.01
CA LEU A 132 -0.43 0.65 -56.24
C LEU A 132 -1.65 0.98 -57.12
N ASN A 133 -1.62 0.36 -58.30
CA ASN A 133 -2.74 -0.18 -59.09
C ASN A 133 -4.16 -0.02 -58.50
N THR A 134 -4.97 0.88 -59.04
CA THR A 134 -6.40 0.63 -59.30
C THR A 134 -7.00 1.61 -60.31
N VAL A 135 -7.55 1.01 -61.38
CA VAL A 135 -8.76 1.39 -62.13
C VAL A 135 -8.76 2.68 -62.99
N LYS A 136 -9.10 2.44 -64.27
CA LYS A 136 -9.39 3.41 -65.32
C LYS A 136 -10.56 4.34 -64.95
N ASN A 137 -10.48 5.57 -65.46
CA ASN A 137 -11.56 6.56 -65.59
C ASN A 137 -12.13 7.12 -64.28
N GLN A 138 -11.91 8.41 -64.04
CA GLN A 138 -12.99 9.39 -63.81
C GLN A 138 -12.45 10.82 -63.78
N GLN A 139 -13.24 11.72 -64.36
CA GLN A 139 -13.01 13.15 -64.45
C GLN A 139 -12.97 13.79 -63.05
N GLN A 140 -12.01 14.70 -62.87
CA GLN A 140 -12.05 15.91 -62.03
C GLN A 140 -13.11 15.97 -60.91
N GLN A 141 -12.75 15.54 -59.69
CA GLN A 141 -13.29 16.12 -58.45
C GLN A 141 -12.16 16.15 -57.39
N GLN A 142 -11.86 17.35 -56.90
CA GLN A 142 -10.90 17.60 -55.82
C GLN A 142 -11.53 17.14 -54.49
N TRP A 143 -11.29 15.89 -54.11
CA TRP A 143 -11.79 15.34 -52.84
C TRP A 143 -11.05 15.99 -51.66
N MET A 144 -11.79 16.66 -50.78
CA MET A 144 -11.29 17.27 -49.56
C MET A 144 -11.35 16.24 -48.43
N LEU A 145 -10.19 15.70 -48.03
CA LEU A 145 -10.13 14.73 -46.94
C LEU A 145 -10.09 15.50 -45.61
N ILE A 146 -11.07 15.31 -44.75
CA ILE A 146 -11.10 15.91 -43.41
C ILE A 146 -10.65 14.83 -42.42
N ASP A 147 -9.63 15.09 -41.62
CA ASP A 147 -9.19 14.12 -40.61
C ASP A 147 -10.11 14.12 -39.37
N ALA A 148 -9.87 13.18 -38.44
CA ALA A 148 -10.67 13.02 -37.23
C ALA A 148 -10.69 14.26 -36.32
N ASP A 149 -9.77 15.22 -36.53
CA ASP A 149 -9.67 16.48 -35.81
C ASP A 149 -10.38 17.63 -36.56
N GLY A 150 -11.11 17.35 -37.64
CA GLY A 150 -11.85 18.36 -38.40
C GLY A 150 -11.00 19.25 -39.31
N HIS A 151 -9.71 18.93 -39.50
CA HIS A 151 -8.82 19.75 -40.32
C HIS A 151 -8.88 19.33 -41.79
N GLU A 152 -8.99 20.32 -42.68
CA GLU A 152 -8.92 20.16 -44.12
C GLU A 152 -7.52 19.67 -44.53
N ARG A 153 -7.36 18.38 -44.85
CA ARG A 153 -6.16 17.92 -45.56
C ARG A 153 -6.26 18.31 -47.03
N ALA A 154 -5.80 19.51 -47.36
CA ALA A 154 -5.41 19.84 -48.73
C ALA A 154 -4.10 19.14 -49.13
N ALA A 155 -3.91 17.88 -48.73
CA ALA A 155 -2.62 17.20 -48.65
C ALA A 155 -2.22 16.43 -49.92
N LEU A 156 -2.95 16.54 -51.02
CA LEU A 156 -2.61 15.78 -52.23
C LEU A 156 -1.84 16.58 -53.29
N LEU A 157 -1.84 17.92 -53.28
CA LEU A 157 -1.34 18.68 -54.46
C LEU A 157 -0.66 20.04 -54.15
N ARG A 158 -0.16 20.29 -52.94
CA ARG A 158 0.70 21.47 -52.66
C ARG A 158 2.15 21.20 -53.08
N TRP A 159 2.54 21.68 -54.26
CA TRP A 159 3.91 21.59 -54.81
C TRP A 159 4.88 22.59 -54.17
N ASP A 160 4.33 23.57 -53.46
CA ASP A 160 4.96 24.72 -52.83
C ASP A 160 5.46 24.48 -51.40
N THR A 161 5.06 23.37 -50.74
CA THR A 161 5.51 23.00 -49.38
C THR A 161 6.16 21.62 -49.35
N LEU A 162 7.18 21.44 -48.49
CA LEU A 162 7.80 20.12 -48.26
C LEU A 162 6.94 19.28 -47.32
N ASN A 163 6.94 17.96 -47.49
CA ASN A 163 6.21 17.07 -46.59
C ASN A 163 6.96 16.89 -45.27
N GLU A 164 6.22 16.51 -44.23
CA GLU A 164 6.78 16.27 -42.90
C GLU A 164 7.91 15.22 -42.89
N ASP A 165 7.75 14.12 -43.63
CA ASP A 165 8.77 13.07 -43.74
C ASP A 165 10.06 13.57 -44.42
N ASP A 166 9.95 14.50 -45.37
CA ASP A 166 11.12 15.12 -46.03
C ASP A 166 11.92 15.93 -45.02
N LEU A 167 11.23 16.74 -44.21
CA LEU A 167 11.86 17.58 -43.19
C LEU A 167 12.51 16.74 -42.08
N ILE A 168 11.82 15.70 -41.60
CA ILE A 168 12.39 14.76 -40.61
C ILE A 168 13.62 14.06 -41.18
N ALA A 169 13.56 13.56 -42.42
CA ALA A 169 14.68 12.86 -43.05
C ALA A 169 15.91 13.77 -43.24
N LEU A 170 15.69 15.04 -43.64
CA LEU A 170 16.76 16.04 -43.79
C LEU A 170 17.35 16.43 -42.43
N LEU A 171 16.53 16.66 -41.42
CA LEU A 171 16.99 17.02 -40.08
C LEU A 171 17.76 15.87 -39.40
N ASN A 172 17.39 14.61 -39.64
CA ASN A 172 18.13 13.43 -39.17
C ASN A 172 19.58 13.35 -39.69
N GLN A 173 19.92 14.05 -40.77
CA GLN A 173 21.31 14.14 -41.24
C GLN A 173 22.20 14.94 -40.29
N PHE A 174 21.60 15.77 -39.42
CA PHE A 174 22.31 16.44 -38.35
C PHE A 174 22.59 15.46 -37.20
N ASN A 175 23.86 15.07 -37.05
CA ASN A 175 24.28 14.08 -36.05
C ASN A 175 24.49 14.73 -34.67
N LEU A 176 23.38 15.08 -34.01
CA LEU A 176 23.40 15.66 -32.66
C LEU A 176 24.12 14.75 -31.65
N ASN A 177 23.88 13.44 -31.70
CA ASN A 177 24.48 12.47 -30.78
C ASN A 177 26.02 12.51 -30.81
N TYR A 178 26.60 12.60 -32.01
CA TYR A 178 28.05 12.70 -32.15
C TYR A 178 28.60 14.02 -31.59
N LEU A 179 27.91 15.14 -31.82
CA LEU A 179 28.28 16.43 -31.22
C LEU A 179 28.20 16.38 -29.69
N MET A 180 27.15 15.77 -29.13
CA MET A 180 27.00 15.59 -27.68
C MET A 180 28.12 14.73 -27.10
N ASN A 181 28.52 13.65 -27.77
CA ASN A 181 29.64 12.82 -27.31
C ASN A 181 30.97 13.59 -27.24
N ILE A 182 31.21 14.51 -28.16
CA ILE A 182 32.42 15.37 -28.15
C ILE A 182 32.30 16.47 -27.09
N LEU A 183 31.15 17.15 -27.02
CA LEU A 183 30.89 18.22 -26.05
C LEU A 183 31.06 17.72 -24.60
N PHE A 184 30.63 16.49 -24.32
CA PHE A 184 30.62 15.92 -22.98
C PHE A 184 31.66 14.81 -22.74
N SER A 185 32.48 14.48 -23.74
CA SER A 185 33.55 13.45 -23.68
C SER A 185 33.08 12.08 -23.16
N LEU A 186 31.89 11.62 -23.56
CA LEU A 186 31.21 10.45 -22.97
C LEU A 186 31.91 9.09 -23.23
N ASN A 187 32.92 9.01 -24.10
CA ASN A 187 33.57 7.77 -24.52
C ASN A 187 35.00 7.55 -23.97
N ASP A 188 35.65 8.56 -23.40
CA ASP A 188 37.04 8.45 -22.94
C ASP A 188 37.11 8.43 -21.41
N GLN A 189 37.24 7.23 -20.81
CA GLN A 189 37.45 7.10 -19.35
C GLN A 189 38.80 7.67 -18.87
N THR A 190 39.75 7.93 -19.77
CA THR A 190 41.11 8.39 -19.43
C THR A 190 41.29 9.90 -19.49
N ASN A 191 40.37 10.66 -20.09
CA ASN A 191 40.49 12.11 -20.30
C ASN A 191 39.52 12.96 -19.44
N GLN A 192 38.77 12.34 -18.52
CA GLN A 192 37.72 13.02 -17.76
C GLN A 192 38.25 14.17 -16.87
N GLU A 193 39.49 14.10 -16.38
CA GLU A 193 40.03 15.09 -15.44
C GLU A 193 40.43 16.43 -16.11
N GLN A 194 40.71 16.47 -17.42
CA GLN A 194 41.21 17.68 -18.09
C GLN A 194 40.12 18.63 -18.62
N ASN A 195 38.87 18.16 -18.75
CA ASN A 195 37.77 18.93 -19.33
C ASN A 195 36.77 19.51 -18.29
N ILE A 196 36.96 19.23 -17.00
CA ILE A 196 36.10 19.72 -15.91
C ILE A 196 36.55 21.13 -15.52
N SER A 197 36.10 22.13 -16.27
CA SER A 197 36.33 23.54 -15.96
C SER A 197 35.04 24.35 -16.08
N TYR A 198 34.87 25.33 -15.19
CA TYR A 198 33.76 26.28 -15.21
C TYR A 198 33.62 26.94 -16.60
N GLU A 199 34.74 27.43 -17.17
CA GLU A 199 34.72 28.14 -18.45
C GLU A 199 34.25 27.26 -19.62
N ASN A 200 34.73 26.00 -19.66
CA ASN A 200 34.33 25.06 -20.70
C ASN A 200 32.85 24.70 -20.58
N THR A 201 32.35 24.52 -19.35
CA THR A 201 30.95 24.20 -19.09
C THR A 201 30.02 25.35 -19.49
N VAL A 202 30.39 26.60 -19.20
CA VAL A 202 29.61 27.77 -19.64
C VAL A 202 29.63 27.92 -21.16
N ARG A 203 30.76 27.63 -21.83
CA ARG A 203 30.82 27.61 -23.30
C ARG A 203 29.91 26.54 -23.89
N ILE A 204 29.88 25.34 -23.30
CA ILE A 204 28.97 24.26 -23.70
C ILE A 204 27.51 24.73 -23.56
N LEU A 205 27.13 25.30 -22.40
CA LEU A 205 25.78 25.83 -22.18
C LEU A 205 25.40 26.89 -23.22
N ALA A 206 26.30 27.81 -23.58
CA ALA A 206 26.04 28.84 -24.58
C ALA A 206 25.84 28.25 -26.00
N ILE A 207 26.61 27.23 -26.38
CA ILE A 207 26.44 26.52 -27.66
C ILE A 207 25.08 25.81 -27.70
N LEU A 208 24.69 25.18 -26.59
CA LEU A 208 23.42 24.48 -26.50
C LEU A 208 22.22 25.43 -26.45
N ASP A 209 22.35 26.59 -25.80
CA ASP A 209 21.36 27.67 -25.85
C ASP A 209 21.12 28.13 -27.30
N LEU A 210 22.20 28.35 -28.07
CA LEU A 210 22.11 28.68 -29.49
C LEU A 210 21.43 27.58 -30.32
N PHE A 211 21.74 26.31 -30.07
CA PHE A 211 21.10 25.19 -30.78
C PHE A 211 19.61 25.11 -30.47
N VAL A 212 19.23 25.24 -29.19
CA VAL A 212 17.83 25.25 -28.77
C VAL A 212 17.09 26.43 -29.38
N GLU A 213 17.67 27.63 -29.41
CA GLU A 213 17.06 28.81 -30.03
C GLU A 213 16.77 28.57 -31.53
N ILE A 214 17.73 28.04 -32.28
CA ILE A 214 17.56 27.76 -33.72
C ILE A 214 16.53 26.63 -33.94
N LEU A 215 16.55 25.59 -33.10
CA LEU A 215 15.57 24.50 -33.15
C LEU A 215 14.14 25.00 -32.90
N CYS A 216 13.96 25.90 -31.92
CA CYS A 216 12.65 26.44 -31.59
C CYS A 216 12.07 27.32 -32.72
N ARG A 217 12.90 28.02 -33.50
CA ARG A 217 12.46 28.75 -34.72
C ARG A 217 11.84 27.85 -35.79
N GLY A 218 12.15 26.55 -35.75
CA GLY A 218 11.48 25.55 -36.58
C GLY A 218 9.99 25.44 -36.29
N PHE A 219 9.56 25.66 -35.04
CA PHE A 219 8.13 25.66 -34.67
C PHE A 219 7.36 26.82 -35.30
N ASP A 220 7.96 28.01 -35.35
CA ASP A 220 7.34 29.19 -35.99
C ASP A 220 7.24 29.02 -37.51
N THR A 221 8.28 28.47 -38.13
CA THR A 221 8.36 28.29 -39.59
C THR A 221 7.35 27.25 -40.08
N TYR A 222 7.12 26.19 -39.32
CA TYR A 222 6.25 25.07 -39.66
C TYR A 222 5.03 24.99 -38.74
N ALA A 223 4.43 26.12 -38.40
CA ALA A 223 3.36 26.24 -37.40
C ALA A 223 2.06 25.45 -37.71
N ASP A 224 1.85 25.03 -38.96
CA ASP A 224 0.67 24.30 -39.40
C ASP A 224 0.53 22.93 -38.69
N SER A 225 -0.72 22.49 -38.48
CA SER A 225 -1.04 21.20 -37.83
C SER A 225 -0.55 19.97 -38.62
N GLN A 226 -0.19 20.13 -39.89
CA GLN A 226 0.37 19.07 -40.74
C GLN A 226 1.79 18.64 -40.34
N TYR A 227 2.52 19.45 -39.55
CA TYR A 227 3.91 19.19 -39.13
C TYR A 227 4.05 18.74 -37.67
N LYS A 228 3.01 18.11 -37.09
CA LYS A 228 2.98 17.66 -35.68
C LYS A 228 4.11 16.66 -35.32
N ASN A 229 4.43 15.67 -36.14
CA ASN A 229 5.54 14.72 -35.92
C ASN A 229 6.93 15.36 -36.14
N PHE A 230 7.08 16.32 -37.04
CA PHE A 230 8.31 17.09 -37.19
C PHE A 230 8.56 17.95 -35.94
N HIS A 231 7.51 18.57 -35.40
CA HIS A 231 7.57 19.22 -34.08
C HIS A 231 7.95 18.26 -32.96
N LYS A 232 7.42 17.03 -32.94
CA LYS A 232 7.85 15.99 -31.98
C LYS A 232 9.34 15.65 -32.13
N HIS A 233 9.84 15.60 -33.37
CA HIS A 233 11.24 15.32 -33.65
C HIS A 233 12.16 16.45 -33.18
N ILE A 234 11.85 17.71 -33.52
CA ILE A 234 12.56 18.90 -33.01
C ILE A 234 12.57 18.90 -31.47
N GLY A 235 11.41 18.66 -30.86
CA GLY A 235 11.31 18.62 -29.40
C GLY A 235 12.12 17.51 -28.76
N LYS A 236 12.25 16.34 -29.41
CA LYS A 236 13.17 15.26 -28.96
C LYS A 236 14.63 15.73 -28.98
N MET A 237 15.05 16.44 -30.03
CA MET A 237 16.41 16.99 -30.10
C MET A 237 16.67 18.03 -29.02
N ILE A 238 15.73 18.96 -28.78
CA ILE A 238 15.85 19.95 -27.70
C ILE A 238 15.95 19.24 -26.34
N ARG A 239 15.09 18.24 -26.12
CA ARG A 239 15.10 17.42 -24.92
C ARG A 239 16.46 16.74 -24.71
N ASP A 240 17.05 16.17 -25.75
CA ASP A 240 18.36 15.52 -25.68
C ASP A 240 19.48 16.54 -25.36
N CYS A 241 19.39 17.79 -25.88
CA CYS A 241 20.28 18.88 -25.46
C CYS A 241 20.18 19.19 -23.96
N VAL A 242 18.96 19.28 -23.42
CA VAL A 242 18.74 19.66 -22.02
C VAL A 242 19.10 18.52 -21.05
N HIS A 243 18.73 17.27 -21.35
CA HIS A 243 18.97 16.13 -20.46
C HIS A 243 20.45 15.79 -20.29
N VAL A 244 21.23 15.81 -21.37
CA VAL A 244 22.65 15.48 -21.29
C VAL A 244 23.43 16.53 -20.49
N CYS A 245 23.02 17.80 -20.57
CA CYS A 245 23.60 18.88 -19.74
C CYS A 245 23.52 18.59 -18.25
N ARG A 246 22.38 18.06 -17.78
CA ARG A 246 22.11 17.88 -16.36
C ARG A 246 23.19 17.03 -15.68
N TYR A 247 23.44 15.84 -16.22
CA TYR A 247 24.44 14.92 -15.67
C TYR A 247 25.85 15.53 -15.68
N HIS A 248 26.20 16.24 -16.75
CA HIS A 248 27.50 16.88 -16.85
C HIS A 248 27.68 18.01 -15.82
N VAL A 249 26.69 18.89 -15.68
CA VAL A 249 26.72 19.99 -14.70
C VAL A 249 26.80 19.45 -13.27
N ASP A 250 26.04 18.40 -12.94
CA ASP A 250 26.09 17.77 -11.61
C ASP A 250 27.48 17.20 -11.30
N CYS A 251 28.16 16.57 -12.27
CA CYS A 251 29.54 16.09 -12.12
C CYS A 251 30.54 17.23 -11.94
N VAL A 252 30.42 18.31 -12.71
CA VAL A 252 31.34 19.47 -12.63
C VAL A 252 31.17 20.21 -11.30
N LEU A 253 29.94 20.35 -10.80
CA LEU A 253 29.64 21.00 -9.52
C LEU A 253 30.30 20.31 -8.30
N GLN A 254 30.67 19.03 -8.39
CA GLN A 254 31.40 18.36 -7.32
C GLN A 254 32.85 18.86 -7.17
N HIS A 255 33.45 19.33 -8.26
CA HIS A 255 34.89 19.62 -8.37
C HIS A 255 35.24 21.12 -8.36
N LEU A 256 34.26 22.01 -8.42
CA LEU A 256 34.46 23.47 -8.40
C LEU A 256 34.52 24.06 -6.98
N ASP A 257 34.96 25.32 -6.85
CA ASP A 257 34.86 26.11 -5.62
C ASP A 257 33.43 26.65 -5.40
N ASN A 258 33.08 27.01 -4.16
CA ASN A 258 31.71 27.41 -3.81
C ASN A 258 31.16 28.60 -4.63
N ASP A 259 31.97 29.61 -4.94
CA ASP A 259 31.54 30.78 -5.72
C ASP A 259 31.22 30.41 -7.17
N ASP A 260 32.07 29.57 -7.79
CA ASP A 260 31.86 29.09 -9.16
C ASP A 260 30.71 28.09 -9.25
N LYS A 261 30.45 27.31 -8.19
CA LYS A 261 29.26 26.44 -8.10
C LYS A 261 27.96 27.25 -8.17
N ILE A 262 27.89 28.37 -7.45
CA ILE A 262 26.69 29.23 -7.44
C ILE A 262 26.48 29.83 -8.83
N ARG A 263 27.53 30.42 -9.43
CA ARG A 263 27.45 31.03 -10.77
C ARG A 263 27.08 30.01 -11.86
N LEU A 264 27.66 28.81 -11.81
CA LEU A 264 27.35 27.77 -12.78
C LEU A 264 25.90 27.29 -12.68
N ARG A 265 25.40 27.13 -11.44
CA ARG A 265 23.98 26.80 -11.19
C ARG A 265 23.06 27.87 -11.76
N ASP A 266 23.37 29.15 -11.57
CA ASP A 266 22.57 30.25 -12.14
C ASP A 266 22.54 30.22 -13.67
N HIS A 267 23.68 29.99 -14.32
CA HIS A 267 23.76 29.83 -15.78
C HIS A 267 22.96 28.63 -16.28
N TYR A 268 23.04 27.49 -15.58
CA TYR A 268 22.29 26.29 -15.90
C TYR A 268 20.77 26.48 -15.73
N PHE A 269 20.34 27.11 -14.62
CA PHE A 269 18.93 27.42 -14.38
C PHE A 269 18.37 28.42 -15.39
N ALA A 270 19.15 29.43 -15.79
CA ALA A 270 18.77 30.35 -16.85
C ALA A 270 18.60 29.64 -18.20
N TYR A 271 19.49 28.68 -18.52
CA TYR A 271 19.39 27.85 -19.72
C TYR A 271 18.12 26.99 -19.72
N ILE A 272 17.79 26.32 -18.61
CA ILE A 272 16.53 25.57 -18.47
C ILE A 272 15.33 26.49 -18.67
N TYR A 273 15.31 27.63 -17.98
CA TYR A 273 14.20 28.58 -18.06
C TYR A 273 13.96 29.05 -19.50
N ARG A 274 15.02 29.52 -20.19
CA ARG A 274 14.93 29.96 -21.59
C ARG A 274 14.50 28.85 -22.53
N SER A 275 14.99 27.62 -22.32
CA SER A 275 14.60 26.47 -23.12
C SER A 275 13.09 26.19 -23.00
N VAL A 276 12.56 26.21 -21.78
CA VAL A 276 11.12 26.03 -21.53
C VAL A 276 10.31 27.22 -22.06
N GLU A 277 10.77 28.45 -21.85
CA GLU A 277 10.15 29.70 -22.36
C GLU A 277 10.03 29.70 -23.87
N ASN A 278 11.10 29.31 -24.58
CA ASN A 278 11.09 29.20 -26.03
C ASN A 278 10.07 28.15 -26.52
N ILE A 279 9.99 26.99 -25.88
CA ILE A 279 9.00 25.96 -26.24
C ILE A 279 7.57 26.47 -26.01
N ILE A 280 7.29 27.09 -24.85
CA ILE A 280 5.94 27.56 -24.51
C ILE A 280 5.49 28.67 -25.46
N ARG A 281 6.40 29.57 -25.86
CA ARG A 281 6.10 30.69 -26.75
C ARG A 281 5.98 30.30 -28.23
N GLN A 282 6.86 29.43 -28.72
CA GLN A 282 6.99 29.15 -30.15
C GLN A 282 6.25 27.87 -30.57
N CYS A 283 6.08 26.88 -29.69
CA CYS A 283 5.36 25.64 -30.01
C CYS A 283 3.88 25.71 -29.60
N ARG A 284 2.95 25.70 -30.57
CA ARG A 284 1.49 25.72 -30.29
C ARG A 284 0.88 24.33 -30.17
N ASN A 285 1.19 23.41 -31.10
CA ASN A 285 0.43 22.18 -31.30
C ASN A 285 0.85 20.99 -30.41
N VAL A 286 2.03 21.04 -29.78
CA VAL A 286 2.65 19.86 -29.14
C VAL A 286 3.38 20.19 -27.81
N ARG A 287 3.38 21.45 -27.37
CA ARG A 287 4.20 21.97 -26.25
C ARG A 287 4.17 21.14 -24.97
N TRP A 288 2.97 20.77 -24.50
CA TRP A 288 2.84 20.05 -23.24
C TRP A 288 3.36 18.62 -23.33
N SER A 289 3.12 17.96 -24.47
CA SER A 289 3.65 16.62 -24.70
C SER A 289 5.18 16.63 -24.82
N LEU A 290 5.78 17.69 -25.38
CA LEU A 290 7.23 17.87 -25.41
C LEU A 290 7.79 18.08 -24.02
N LEU A 291 7.25 19.05 -23.27
CA LEU A 291 7.70 19.36 -21.91
C LEU A 291 7.52 18.18 -20.95
N SER A 292 6.51 17.32 -21.16
CA SER A 292 6.31 16.13 -20.32
C SER A 292 7.47 15.14 -20.38
N LEU A 293 8.32 15.24 -21.41
CA LEU A 293 9.51 14.42 -21.60
C LEU A 293 10.76 15.03 -20.93
N PHE A 294 10.66 16.24 -20.37
CA PHE A 294 11.76 16.95 -19.72
C PHE A 294 11.84 16.55 -18.24
N ALA A 295 13.06 16.36 -17.73
CA ALA A 295 13.34 16.03 -16.34
C ALA A 295 13.36 17.31 -15.50
N LEU A 296 12.18 17.87 -15.27
CA LEU A 296 11.98 19.12 -14.51
C LEU A 296 11.96 18.93 -12.97
N PHE A 297 12.37 17.76 -12.48
CA PHE A 297 12.51 17.46 -11.05
C PHE A 297 13.89 17.91 -10.51
N ASP A 298 14.04 18.09 -9.20
CA ASP A 298 15.22 18.62 -8.49
C ASP A 298 15.62 20.08 -8.81
N LEU A 299 14.67 20.90 -9.26
CA LEU A 299 14.91 22.33 -9.47
C LEU A 299 14.74 23.11 -8.16
N PRO A 300 15.45 24.25 -7.96
CA PRO A 300 15.22 25.10 -6.80
C PRO A 300 13.80 25.67 -6.83
N GLN A 301 13.20 25.85 -5.66
CA GLN A 301 11.81 26.27 -5.49
C GLN A 301 11.49 27.59 -6.23
N SER A 302 12.43 28.55 -6.25
CA SER A 302 12.28 29.81 -6.99
C SER A 302 12.11 29.60 -8.51
N LEU A 303 12.88 28.68 -9.10
CA LEU A 303 12.77 28.35 -10.51
C LEU A 303 11.50 27.54 -10.79
N GLN A 304 11.12 26.62 -9.90
CA GLN A 304 9.88 25.85 -10.04
C GLN A 304 8.67 26.77 -10.16
N TYR A 305 8.55 27.77 -9.27
CA TYR A 305 7.44 28.72 -9.33
C TYR A 305 7.52 29.62 -10.55
N ARG A 306 8.71 30.11 -10.92
CA ARG A 306 8.85 30.91 -12.15
C ARG A 306 8.45 30.13 -13.42
N LEU A 307 8.77 28.84 -13.47
CA LEU A 307 8.32 27.94 -14.54
C LEU A 307 6.81 27.69 -14.46
N LEU A 308 6.25 27.56 -13.26
CA LEU A 308 4.80 27.42 -13.06
C LEU A 308 4.04 28.66 -13.55
N HIS A 309 4.53 29.88 -13.22
CA HIS A 309 4.00 31.15 -13.71
C HIS A 309 4.03 31.22 -15.24
N LEU A 310 5.16 30.85 -15.84
CA LEU A 310 5.33 30.77 -17.28
C LEU A 310 4.36 29.76 -17.94
N ILE A 311 4.17 28.58 -17.33
CA ILE A 311 3.23 27.54 -17.80
C ILE A 311 1.78 28.05 -17.74
N CYS A 312 1.41 28.68 -16.63
CA CYS A 312 0.07 29.21 -16.41
C CYS A 312 -0.18 30.57 -17.09
N SER A 313 0.84 31.17 -17.73
CA SER A 313 0.79 32.53 -18.29
C SER A 313 0.42 33.63 -17.28
N ILE A 314 0.88 33.47 -16.03
CA ILE A 314 0.69 34.41 -14.91
C ILE A 314 1.98 35.24 -14.75
N PRO A 315 1.92 36.56 -14.47
CA PRO A 315 3.11 37.37 -14.21
C PRO A 315 3.90 36.89 -12.97
N ASP A 316 5.22 37.01 -13.01
CA ASP A 316 6.18 36.47 -12.00
C ASP A 316 5.98 37.05 -10.56
N ASP A 317 5.20 38.13 -10.38
CA ASP A 317 5.03 38.86 -9.11
C ASP A 317 3.75 38.51 -8.33
N GLU A 318 2.80 37.74 -8.89
CA GLU A 318 1.52 37.43 -8.26
C GLU A 318 1.49 35.98 -7.73
N SER A 319 1.21 35.77 -6.44
CA SER A 319 0.97 34.41 -5.92
C SER A 319 -0.23 33.77 -6.63
N ILE A 320 -0.11 32.51 -7.05
CA ILE A 320 -1.20 31.77 -7.70
C ILE A 320 -2.34 31.53 -6.69
N THR A 321 -3.31 32.44 -6.66
CA THR A 321 -4.57 32.30 -5.94
C THR A 321 -5.65 31.80 -6.89
N VAL A 322 -6.75 31.29 -6.35
CA VAL A 322 -7.92 30.80 -7.11
C VAL A 322 -8.60 31.91 -7.94
N GLU A 323 -8.17 33.17 -7.78
CA GLU A 323 -8.62 34.32 -8.55
C GLU A 323 -7.80 34.53 -9.85
N THR A 324 -6.64 33.89 -10.00
CA THR A 324 -5.81 33.91 -11.24
C THR A 324 -6.31 32.96 -12.33
N THR A 325 -7.55 32.48 -12.19
CA THR A 325 -8.16 31.37 -12.96
C THR A 325 -8.54 31.73 -14.39
N ALA A 326 -8.71 33.01 -14.73
CA ALA A 326 -9.11 33.40 -16.09
C ALA A 326 -8.09 32.98 -17.18
N ALA A 327 -6.79 33.10 -16.91
CA ALA A 327 -5.74 32.69 -17.86
C ALA A 327 -5.67 31.16 -18.00
N ILE A 328 -5.79 30.45 -16.88
CA ILE A 328 -5.80 28.98 -16.85
C ILE A 328 -7.08 28.44 -17.53
N ASP A 329 -8.24 29.04 -17.28
CA ASP A 329 -9.51 28.73 -17.95
C ASP A 329 -9.40 28.91 -19.46
N GLN A 330 -8.83 30.02 -19.93
CA GLN A 330 -8.66 30.27 -21.36
C GLN A 330 -7.75 29.23 -22.02
N MET A 331 -6.69 28.82 -21.31
CA MET A 331 -5.81 27.73 -21.74
C MET A 331 -6.51 26.36 -21.75
N LEU A 332 -7.29 26.03 -20.71
CA LEU A 332 -7.96 24.73 -20.59
C LEU A 332 -9.14 24.58 -21.54
N ASN A 333 -9.90 25.65 -21.79
CA ASN A 333 -11.03 25.66 -22.72
C ASN A 333 -10.62 25.46 -24.19
N SER A 334 -9.38 25.83 -24.53
CA SER A 334 -8.82 25.65 -25.88
C SER A 334 -8.03 24.35 -26.04
N ALA A 335 -7.74 23.63 -24.95
CA ALA A 335 -6.88 22.46 -24.94
C ALA A 335 -7.65 21.15 -25.20
N THR A 336 -7.01 20.24 -25.94
CA THR A 336 -7.50 18.87 -26.14
C THR A 336 -7.31 18.01 -24.88
N PRO A 337 -8.08 16.93 -24.68
CA PRO A 337 -7.90 16.03 -23.53
C PRO A 337 -6.47 15.47 -23.41
N SER A 338 -5.82 15.15 -24.54
CA SER A 338 -4.43 14.70 -24.58
C SER A 338 -3.42 15.76 -24.11
N GLU A 339 -3.70 17.03 -24.38
CA GLU A 339 -2.86 18.14 -23.94
C GLU A 339 -2.98 18.37 -22.44
N ILE A 340 -4.20 18.28 -21.88
CA ILE A 340 -4.44 18.40 -20.44
C ILE A 340 -3.70 17.30 -19.67
N LEU A 341 -3.77 16.05 -20.15
CA LEU A 341 -3.03 14.94 -19.52
C LEU A 341 -1.51 15.10 -19.63
N SER A 342 -1.03 15.66 -20.74
CA SER A 342 0.40 15.96 -20.91
C SER A 342 0.84 17.10 -19.99
N LEU A 343 0.01 18.13 -19.82
CA LEU A 343 0.24 19.22 -18.88
C LEU A 343 0.32 18.71 -17.44
N LEU A 344 -0.57 17.79 -17.03
CA LEU A 344 -0.48 17.16 -15.70
C LEU A 344 0.85 16.43 -15.49
N LYS A 345 1.39 15.77 -16.52
CA LYS A 345 2.72 15.15 -16.43
C LYS A 345 3.84 16.19 -16.28
N VAL A 346 3.73 17.34 -16.94
CA VAL A 346 4.67 18.46 -16.75
C VAL A 346 4.64 18.95 -15.31
N LEU A 347 3.44 19.20 -14.76
CA LEU A 347 3.24 19.63 -13.38
C LEU A 347 3.72 18.58 -12.36
N HIS A 348 3.52 17.30 -12.67
CA HIS A 348 4.03 16.19 -11.86
C HIS A 348 5.57 16.23 -11.79
N ASN A 349 6.26 16.32 -12.94
CA ASN A 349 7.72 16.41 -12.97
C ASN A 349 8.23 17.66 -12.25
N LEU A 350 7.52 18.79 -12.34
CA LEU A 350 7.90 20.04 -11.69
C LEU A 350 7.78 19.96 -10.15
N GLY A 351 6.70 19.36 -9.64
CA GLY A 351 6.38 19.34 -8.21
C GLY A 351 6.95 18.17 -7.41
N GLN A 352 7.61 17.21 -8.08
CA GLN A 352 8.11 15.98 -7.46
C GLN A 352 9.05 16.22 -6.28
N THR A 353 9.83 17.32 -6.29
CA THR A 353 10.93 17.53 -5.34
C THR A 353 10.87 18.85 -4.55
N GLY A 354 9.86 19.72 -4.74
CA GLY A 354 9.93 21.10 -4.20
C GLY A 354 8.65 21.93 -3.99
N ASP A 355 7.44 21.34 -4.00
CA ASP A 355 6.19 22.11 -3.79
C ASP A 355 5.87 22.41 -2.30
N GLU A 356 6.76 23.04 -1.54
CA GLU A 356 6.54 23.25 -0.07
C GLU A 356 5.37 24.18 0.22
N SER A 357 5.12 25.15 -0.66
CA SER A 357 4.01 26.11 -0.51
C SER A 357 2.67 25.59 -1.05
N GLY A 358 2.66 24.42 -1.69
CA GLY A 358 1.47 23.79 -2.26
C GLY A 358 0.92 24.48 -3.51
N GLN A 359 1.65 25.40 -4.14
CA GLN A 359 1.20 26.11 -5.35
C GLN A 359 1.03 25.18 -6.56
N ILE A 360 1.93 24.22 -6.76
CA ILE A 360 1.79 23.25 -7.86
C ILE A 360 0.59 22.34 -7.59
N SER A 361 0.43 21.91 -6.33
CA SER A 361 -0.73 21.15 -5.87
C SER A 361 -2.05 21.92 -6.03
N ASN A 362 -2.07 23.25 -5.84
CA ASN A 362 -3.23 24.10 -6.11
C ASN A 362 -3.65 24.04 -7.58
N VAL A 363 -2.68 24.20 -8.50
CA VAL A 363 -2.96 24.17 -9.94
C VAL A 363 -3.45 22.79 -10.37
N ILE A 364 -2.83 21.72 -9.87
CA ILE A 364 -3.29 20.34 -10.14
C ILE A 364 -4.69 20.13 -9.58
N PHE A 365 -4.97 20.55 -8.35
CA PHE A 365 -6.31 20.48 -7.76
C PHE A 365 -7.33 21.27 -8.58
N TYR A 366 -6.97 22.46 -9.08
CA TYR A 366 -7.83 23.25 -9.93
C TYR A 366 -8.18 22.54 -11.24
N ILE A 367 -7.16 22.07 -11.97
CA ILE A 367 -7.34 21.35 -13.25
C ILE A 367 -8.18 20.08 -13.05
N THR A 368 -8.00 19.37 -11.94
CA THR A 368 -8.54 18.01 -11.76
C THR A 368 -9.85 17.95 -10.99
N CYS A 369 -10.09 18.89 -10.07
CA CYS A 369 -11.25 18.91 -9.18
C CYS A 369 -12.22 20.08 -9.43
N LEU A 370 -11.71 21.27 -9.79
CA LEU A 370 -12.54 22.49 -9.91
C LEU A 370 -13.02 22.75 -11.33
N HIS A 371 -12.14 22.66 -12.32
CA HIS A 371 -12.48 23.02 -13.69
C HIS A 371 -13.41 21.97 -14.35
N PRO A 372 -14.58 22.35 -14.88
CA PRO A 372 -15.64 21.41 -15.24
C PRO A 372 -15.28 20.49 -16.42
N ILE A 373 -14.63 21.01 -17.46
CA ILE A 373 -14.32 20.24 -18.69
C ILE A 373 -13.16 19.27 -18.47
N SER A 374 -12.05 19.77 -17.94
CA SER A 374 -10.85 18.99 -17.65
C SER A 374 -11.07 17.89 -16.61
N ARG A 375 -11.94 18.10 -15.62
CA ARG A 375 -12.22 17.15 -14.55
C ARG A 375 -12.70 15.78 -15.06
N GLU A 376 -13.48 15.73 -16.13
CA GLU A 376 -14.01 14.46 -16.65
C GLU A 376 -12.91 13.47 -17.05
N TYR A 377 -11.80 13.97 -17.61
CA TYR A 377 -10.73 13.13 -18.16
C TYR A 377 -9.49 13.07 -17.26
N SER A 378 -9.25 14.12 -16.46
CA SER A 378 -8.00 14.29 -15.71
C SER A 378 -8.06 13.80 -14.26
N LEU A 379 -9.27 13.57 -13.71
CA LEU A 379 -9.46 13.30 -12.30
C LEU A 379 -8.68 12.08 -11.77
N ARG A 380 -8.65 10.98 -12.53
CA ARG A 380 -7.94 9.76 -12.10
C ARG A 380 -6.43 9.99 -11.99
N ASP A 381 -5.85 10.56 -13.05
CA ASP A 381 -4.41 10.76 -13.13
C ASP A 381 -3.98 11.87 -12.16
N GLY A 382 -4.78 12.94 -12.03
CA GLY A 382 -4.60 14.01 -11.04
C GLY A 382 -4.56 13.51 -9.59
N ARG A 383 -5.51 12.65 -9.19
CA ARG A 383 -5.51 12.02 -7.86
C ARG A 383 -4.25 11.22 -7.59
N SER A 384 -3.78 10.45 -8.58
CA SER A 384 -2.55 9.67 -8.43
C SER A 384 -1.31 10.55 -8.24
N ILE A 385 -1.26 11.69 -8.93
CA ILE A 385 -0.18 12.67 -8.79
C ILE A 385 -0.21 13.32 -7.40
N LEU A 386 -1.38 13.77 -6.94
CA LEU A 386 -1.53 14.37 -5.60
C LEU A 386 -1.23 13.36 -4.48
N ALA A 387 -1.61 12.09 -4.66
CA ALA A 387 -1.25 11.01 -3.74
C ALA A 387 0.26 10.75 -3.72
N HIS A 388 0.93 10.78 -4.88
CA HIS A 388 2.38 10.67 -4.95
C HIS A 388 3.06 11.83 -4.22
N PHE A 389 2.62 13.08 -4.44
CA PHE A 389 3.13 14.23 -3.71
C PHE A 389 2.94 14.10 -2.20
N ALA A 390 1.75 13.70 -1.75
CA ALA A 390 1.46 13.45 -0.34
C ALA A 390 2.32 12.31 0.27
N SER A 391 2.68 11.29 -0.52
CA SER A 391 3.56 10.20 -0.05
C SER A 391 5.00 10.65 0.16
N LEU A 392 5.46 11.64 -0.61
CA LEU A 392 6.76 12.26 -0.42
C LEU A 392 6.74 13.26 0.74
N ARG A 393 5.63 13.99 0.92
CA ARG A 393 5.49 15.07 1.89
C ARG A 393 4.08 15.08 2.50
N PRO A 394 3.91 14.55 3.74
CA PRO A 394 2.60 14.46 4.39
C PRO A 394 1.87 15.80 4.60
N THR A 395 2.59 16.93 4.67
CA THR A 395 2.01 18.29 4.84
C THR A 395 1.07 18.69 3.71
N ILE A 396 1.20 18.07 2.53
CA ILE A 396 0.32 18.32 1.38
C ILE A 396 -1.11 17.86 1.67
N ILE A 397 -1.31 16.86 2.53
CA ILE A 397 -2.66 16.39 2.90
C ILE A 397 -3.42 17.49 3.64
N SER A 398 -2.77 18.14 4.62
CA SER A 398 -3.32 19.30 5.35
C SER A 398 -3.60 20.48 4.41
N HIS A 399 -2.70 20.74 3.46
CA HIS A 399 -2.91 21.78 2.45
C HIS A 399 -4.12 21.50 1.54
N LEU A 400 -4.26 20.26 1.06
CA LEU A 400 -5.42 19.83 0.26
C LEU A 400 -6.72 19.87 1.07
N LEU A 401 -6.68 19.62 2.38
CA LEU A 401 -7.84 19.76 3.26
C LEU A 401 -8.31 21.21 3.34
N LYS A 402 -7.39 22.17 3.45
CA LYS A 402 -7.69 23.60 3.43
C LYS A 402 -8.26 24.07 2.08
N LEU A 403 -7.76 23.55 0.96
CA LEU A 403 -8.35 23.82 -0.36
C LEU A 403 -9.74 23.19 -0.51
N ALA A 404 -9.93 21.98 0.02
CA ALA A 404 -11.22 21.31 0.00
C ALA A 404 -12.26 22.08 0.82
N SER A 405 -11.88 22.67 1.96
CA SER A 405 -12.81 23.45 2.80
C SER A 405 -13.28 24.74 2.17
N THR A 406 -12.42 25.40 1.39
CA THR A 406 -12.76 26.63 0.66
C THR A 406 -13.64 26.37 -0.57
N HIS A 407 -13.56 25.19 -1.20
CA HIS A 407 -14.28 24.87 -2.44
C HIS A 407 -15.21 23.67 -2.37
N ILE A 408 -15.71 23.34 -1.17
CA ILE A 408 -16.48 22.11 -0.95
C ILE A 408 -17.76 22.04 -1.79
N ASP A 409 -18.46 23.17 -1.94
CA ASP A 409 -19.71 23.26 -2.68
C ASP A 409 -19.50 23.13 -4.20
N ALA A 410 -18.36 23.58 -4.71
CA ALA A 410 -18.01 23.48 -6.12
C ALA A 410 -17.54 22.07 -6.52
N VAL A 411 -16.74 21.40 -5.66
CA VAL A 411 -16.18 20.08 -5.99
C VAL A 411 -17.18 18.95 -5.70
N GLY A 412 -17.85 19.02 -4.55
CA GLY A 412 -18.80 18.02 -4.09
C GLY A 412 -18.20 16.62 -3.89
N LYS A 413 -18.91 15.57 -4.36
CA LYS A 413 -18.57 14.15 -4.10
C LYS A 413 -17.22 13.69 -4.67
N VAL A 414 -16.56 14.48 -5.51
CA VAL A 414 -15.25 14.12 -6.05
C VAL A 414 -14.15 14.13 -4.99
N LEU A 415 -14.31 14.90 -3.91
CA LEU A 415 -13.40 14.90 -2.77
C LEU A 415 -13.26 13.53 -2.11
N PHE A 416 -14.34 12.73 -2.04
CA PHE A 416 -14.27 11.38 -1.47
C PHE A 416 -13.27 10.47 -2.18
N GLY A 417 -13.20 10.56 -3.52
CA GLY A 417 -12.26 9.76 -4.28
C GLY A 417 -10.83 10.29 -4.22
N LEU A 418 -10.64 11.59 -3.96
CA LEU A 418 -9.33 12.20 -3.75
C LEU A 418 -8.75 11.76 -2.42
N PHE A 419 -9.45 11.99 -1.31
CA PHE A 419 -8.95 11.63 0.03
C PHE A 419 -8.82 10.12 0.23
N ARG A 420 -9.61 9.30 -0.49
CA ARG A 420 -9.42 7.84 -0.52
C ARG A 420 -8.09 7.42 -1.16
N SER A 421 -7.54 8.21 -2.08
CA SER A 421 -6.27 7.88 -2.75
C SER A 421 -5.03 8.40 -2.02
N LEU A 422 -5.20 9.29 -1.03
CA LEU A 422 -4.08 9.86 -0.28
C LEU A 422 -3.52 8.84 0.74
N PRO A 423 -2.21 8.88 1.04
CA PRO A 423 -1.60 8.01 2.04
C PRO A 423 -1.90 8.52 3.46
N MET A 424 -3.09 8.20 3.96
CA MET A 424 -3.57 8.67 5.27
C MET A 424 -2.77 8.09 6.45
N ASP A 425 -2.07 6.97 6.24
CA ASP A 425 -1.29 6.28 7.27
C ASP A 425 -0.09 7.10 7.79
N ILE A 426 0.41 8.03 6.97
CA ILE A 426 1.60 8.88 7.24
C ILE A 426 1.18 10.32 7.59
N TRP A 427 -0.12 10.62 7.56
CA TRP A 427 -0.60 11.98 7.80
C TRP A 427 -0.53 12.35 9.29
N MET A 428 0.11 13.48 9.58
CA MET A 428 0.12 14.10 10.89
C MET A 428 -0.73 15.38 10.84
N PRO A 429 -1.97 15.36 11.36
CA PRO A 429 -2.84 16.54 11.36
C PRO A 429 -2.33 17.62 12.32
N ASN A 430 -2.64 18.88 12.02
CA ASN A 430 -2.33 20.04 12.88
C ASN A 430 -3.62 20.64 13.45
N ASP A 431 -3.52 21.57 14.42
CA ASP A 431 -4.67 22.23 15.05
C ASP A 431 -5.62 22.91 14.04
N ASN A 432 -5.05 23.48 12.96
CA ASN A 432 -5.84 24.05 11.87
C ASN A 432 -6.70 22.99 11.15
N ASP A 433 -6.18 21.78 10.97
CA ASP A 433 -6.91 20.69 10.32
C ASP A 433 -8.08 20.23 11.20
N LEU A 434 -7.85 20.15 12.52
CA LEU A 434 -8.90 19.86 13.50
C LEU A 434 -9.99 20.92 13.52
N SER A 435 -9.63 22.20 13.41
CA SER A 435 -10.61 23.29 13.33
C SER A 435 -11.52 23.15 12.10
N ILE A 436 -10.98 22.74 10.94
CA ILE A 436 -11.76 22.48 9.72
C ILE A 436 -12.71 21.31 9.95
N ILE A 437 -12.22 20.23 10.57
CA ILE A 437 -13.04 19.05 10.88
C ILE A 437 -14.16 19.40 11.87
N GLU A 438 -13.88 20.17 12.92
CA GLU A 438 -14.89 20.63 13.89
C GLU A 438 -15.97 21.48 13.19
N ILE A 439 -15.59 22.41 12.30
CA ILE A 439 -16.53 23.22 11.53
C ILE A 439 -17.43 22.33 10.65
N TRP A 440 -16.84 21.35 9.93
CA TRP A 440 -17.60 20.43 9.08
C TRP A 440 -18.54 19.51 9.84
N LEU A 441 -18.19 19.19 11.09
CA LEU A 441 -18.99 18.37 11.99
C LEU A 441 -20.09 19.14 12.75
N ASN A 442 -19.96 20.47 12.84
CA ASN A 442 -20.87 21.28 13.64
C ASN A 442 -22.29 21.26 13.05
N ASP A 443 -22.49 21.54 11.76
CA ASP A 443 -23.82 21.67 11.15
C ASP A 443 -24.03 20.79 9.90
N ILE A 444 -24.88 19.76 10.02
CA ILE A 444 -25.24 18.85 8.91
C ILE A 444 -25.97 19.59 7.77
N SER A 445 -26.73 20.64 8.10
CA SER A 445 -27.54 21.41 7.14
C SER A 445 -26.72 22.26 6.18
N GLN A 446 -25.51 22.69 6.58
CA GLN A 446 -24.65 23.52 5.74
C GLN A 446 -24.10 22.74 4.55
N SER A 447 -23.56 21.54 4.81
CA SER A 447 -23.11 20.65 3.75
C SER A 447 -23.08 19.20 4.22
N THR A 448 -24.00 18.39 3.69
CA THR A 448 -24.01 16.93 3.94
C THR A 448 -22.75 16.24 3.43
N ILE A 449 -22.09 16.82 2.42
CA ILE A 449 -20.84 16.31 1.85
C ILE A 449 -19.67 16.59 2.81
N ALA A 450 -19.58 17.80 3.37
CA ALA A 450 -18.58 18.15 4.37
C ALA A 450 -18.66 17.26 5.61
N PHE A 451 -19.87 17.07 6.13
CA PHE A 451 -20.11 16.21 7.28
C PHE A 451 -19.66 14.75 7.00
N GLN A 452 -20.06 14.16 5.87
CA GLN A 452 -19.64 12.81 5.49
C GLN A 452 -18.13 12.67 5.24
N LEU A 453 -17.50 13.70 4.68
CA LEU A 453 -16.05 13.73 4.47
C LEU A 453 -15.31 13.75 5.81
N ALA A 454 -15.75 14.58 6.75
CA ALA A 454 -15.17 14.64 8.10
C ALA A 454 -15.22 13.27 8.79
N LEU A 455 -16.37 12.58 8.76
CA LEU A 455 -16.49 11.22 9.32
C LEU A 455 -15.50 10.25 8.66
N ARG A 456 -15.40 10.28 7.32
CA ARG A 456 -14.46 9.41 6.60
C ARG A 456 -13.00 9.73 6.87
N LEU A 457 -12.64 11.00 7.01
CA LEU A 457 -11.26 11.40 7.33
C LEU A 457 -10.86 10.83 8.70
N ILE A 458 -11.73 10.98 9.71
CA ILE A 458 -11.51 10.41 11.04
C ILE A 458 -11.39 8.88 10.97
N ASP A 459 -12.17 8.21 10.11
CA ASP A 459 -12.06 6.76 9.92
C ASP A 459 -10.72 6.33 9.29
N THR A 460 -10.13 7.16 8.43
CA THR A 460 -8.89 6.85 7.69
C THR A 460 -7.61 7.29 8.39
N MET A 461 -7.70 8.14 9.42
CA MET A 461 -6.53 8.59 10.18
C MET A 461 -5.89 7.43 10.96
N ASN A 462 -4.56 7.45 11.06
CA ASN A 462 -3.82 6.46 11.82
C ASN A 462 -3.80 6.79 13.32
N TRP A 463 -4.84 6.35 14.03
CA TRP A 463 -4.94 6.48 15.50
C TRP A 463 -4.13 5.43 16.28
N GLN A 464 -3.40 4.55 15.57
CA GLN A 464 -2.66 3.45 16.17
C GLN A 464 -1.19 3.78 16.41
N ASP A 465 -0.57 2.87 17.14
CA ASP A 465 0.84 2.81 17.44
C ASP A 465 1.68 2.42 16.23
N LEU A 466 2.85 3.05 16.07
CA LEU A 466 3.89 2.58 15.17
C LEU A 466 4.43 1.22 15.65
N SER A 467 4.41 0.22 14.76
CA SER A 467 4.65 -1.22 15.04
C SER A 467 5.92 -1.54 15.81
N ASP A 468 6.91 -0.65 15.75
CA ASP A 468 8.25 -0.94 16.24
C ASP A 468 8.51 -0.41 17.65
N LYS A 469 7.66 0.50 18.18
CA LYS A 469 7.91 1.18 19.49
C LYS A 469 6.67 1.55 20.32
N ARG A 470 5.43 1.22 19.91
CA ARG A 470 4.20 1.77 20.54
C ARG A 470 4.25 3.30 20.74
N GLN A 471 4.88 4.01 19.80
CA GLN A 471 4.82 5.46 19.74
C GLN A 471 3.59 5.86 18.92
N LEU A 472 2.80 6.80 19.45
CA LEU A 472 1.63 7.31 18.76
C LEU A 472 2.03 7.93 17.41
N CYS A 473 1.34 7.56 16.33
CA CYS A 473 1.51 8.20 15.04
C CYS A 473 1.03 9.66 15.07
N ILE A 474 -0.04 9.94 15.82
CA ILE A 474 -0.66 11.25 16.01
C ILE A 474 -0.39 11.71 17.45
N SER A 475 -0.13 13.00 17.67
CA SER A 475 0.20 13.48 19.03
C SER A 475 -0.96 13.25 20.01
N TYR A 476 -0.60 13.03 21.29
CA TYR A 476 -1.57 12.89 22.37
C TYR A 476 -2.54 14.08 22.47
N THR A 477 -2.05 15.31 22.24
CA THR A 477 -2.88 16.52 22.24
C THR A 477 -4.04 16.45 21.25
N ILE A 478 -3.78 15.94 20.05
CA ILE A 478 -4.79 15.79 19.00
C ILE A 478 -5.80 14.68 19.35
N HIS A 479 -5.35 13.59 19.99
CA HIS A 479 -6.27 12.57 20.51
C HIS A 479 -7.26 13.16 21.52
N CYS A 480 -6.79 14.02 22.43
CA CYS A 480 -7.62 14.69 23.42
C CYS A 480 -8.60 15.68 22.78
N GLU A 481 -8.12 16.54 21.87
CA GLU A 481 -8.98 17.49 21.16
C GLU A 481 -10.05 16.79 20.32
N MET A 482 -9.70 15.72 19.61
CA MET A 482 -10.66 14.90 18.88
C MET A 482 -11.72 14.28 19.80
N ALA A 483 -11.33 13.82 20.99
CA ALA A 483 -12.29 13.30 21.97
C ALA A 483 -13.32 14.37 22.38
N LEU A 484 -12.87 15.62 22.58
CA LEU A 484 -13.76 16.74 22.90
C LEU A 484 -14.69 17.09 21.72
N ILE A 485 -14.18 17.11 20.50
CA ILE A 485 -14.99 17.34 19.28
C ILE A 485 -16.08 16.25 19.16
N LEU A 486 -15.73 14.98 19.38
CA LEU A 486 -16.67 13.87 19.34
C LEU A 486 -17.71 13.93 20.48
N LEU A 487 -17.32 14.39 21.67
CA LEU A 487 -18.24 14.62 22.79
C LEU A 487 -19.26 15.74 22.47
N LYS A 488 -18.80 16.88 21.96
CA LYS A 488 -19.67 17.98 21.52
C LYS A 488 -20.66 17.51 20.46
N LEU A 489 -20.18 16.71 19.49
CA LEU A 489 -21.03 16.13 18.46
C LEU A 489 -22.08 15.18 19.05
N HIS A 490 -21.70 14.31 19.99
CA HIS A 490 -22.65 13.42 20.66
C HIS A 490 -23.72 14.19 21.43
N LEU A 491 -23.34 15.23 22.19
CA LEU A 491 -24.27 16.08 22.93
C LEU A 491 -25.24 16.84 22.02
N LYS A 492 -24.75 17.34 20.88
CA LYS A 492 -25.58 18.11 19.94
C LYS A 492 -26.62 17.25 19.22
N TYR A 493 -26.27 16.01 18.90
CA TYR A 493 -27.00 15.18 17.96
C TYR A 493 -27.59 13.90 18.59
N CYS A 494 -26.82 13.13 19.35
CA CYS A 494 -27.22 11.78 19.79
C CYS A 494 -27.89 11.74 21.17
N ASP A 495 -27.50 12.64 22.08
CA ASP A 495 -27.98 12.64 23.44
C ASP A 495 -29.43 13.16 23.52
N LYS A 496 -30.32 12.34 24.06
CA LYS A 496 -31.76 12.64 24.15
C LYS A 496 -32.06 13.78 25.11
N SER A 497 -31.18 14.04 26.07
CA SER A 497 -31.35 15.06 27.11
C SER A 497 -30.96 16.46 26.63
N SER A 498 -29.93 16.57 25.78
CA SER A 498 -29.40 17.84 25.27
C SER A 498 -29.78 18.14 23.82
N ALA A 499 -29.97 17.14 22.95
CA ALA A 499 -30.21 17.38 21.52
C ALA A 499 -31.59 17.99 21.25
N SER A 500 -31.62 19.06 20.45
CA SER A 500 -32.87 19.67 19.99
C SER A 500 -33.67 18.71 19.09
N LYS A 501 -35.01 18.84 19.09
CA LYS A 501 -35.88 18.02 18.22
C LYS A 501 -35.54 18.16 16.74
N GLU A 502 -35.06 19.35 16.33
CA GLU A 502 -34.62 19.61 14.96
C GLU A 502 -33.35 18.82 14.61
N ASN A 503 -32.35 18.81 15.50
CA ASN A 503 -31.12 18.04 15.31
C ASN A 503 -31.40 16.53 15.24
N GLN A 504 -32.33 16.03 16.07
CA GLN A 504 -32.74 14.63 16.04
C GLN A 504 -33.38 14.24 14.69
N LEU A 505 -34.23 15.10 14.12
CA LEU A 505 -34.82 14.87 12.79
C LEU A 505 -33.76 14.94 11.68
N GLN A 506 -32.80 15.86 11.77
CA GLN A 506 -31.69 15.96 10.81
C GLN A 506 -30.86 14.66 10.78
N ILE A 507 -30.51 14.08 11.93
CA ILE A 507 -29.76 12.82 11.99
C ILE A 507 -30.58 11.65 11.49
N GLN A 508 -31.88 11.60 11.81
CA GLN A 508 -32.74 10.53 11.29
C GLN A 508 -32.81 10.56 9.76
N ASN A 509 -32.90 11.76 9.18
CA ASN A 509 -32.84 11.93 7.73
C ASN A 509 -31.46 11.56 7.16
N PHE A 510 -30.38 11.99 7.82
CA PHE A 510 -29.01 11.61 7.46
C PHE A 510 -28.80 10.09 7.49
N THR A 511 -29.18 9.43 8.58
CA THR A 511 -29.07 7.98 8.79
C THR A 511 -29.85 7.22 7.74
N LYS A 512 -31.05 7.70 7.37
CA LYS A 512 -31.84 7.10 6.27
C LYS A 512 -31.15 7.24 4.91
N GLN A 513 -30.48 8.36 4.66
CA GLN A 513 -29.81 8.63 3.39
C GLN A 513 -28.45 7.92 3.26
N THR A 514 -27.69 7.79 4.34
CA THR A 514 -26.31 7.28 4.32
C THR A 514 -26.16 5.87 4.88
N GLN A 515 -27.18 5.37 5.59
CA GLN A 515 -27.16 4.13 6.37
C GLN A 515 -26.13 4.14 7.54
N ILE A 516 -25.53 5.28 7.85
CA ILE A 516 -24.56 5.42 8.95
C ILE A 516 -25.32 5.75 10.23
N ASN A 517 -25.21 4.88 11.24
CA ASN A 517 -25.70 5.17 12.58
C ASN A 517 -24.65 6.00 13.35
N LEU A 518 -24.94 7.28 13.55
CA LEU A 518 -23.99 8.24 14.13
C LEU A 518 -23.55 7.87 15.56
N ASP A 519 -24.46 7.38 16.43
CA ASP A 519 -24.09 6.98 17.79
C ASP A 519 -23.08 5.82 17.77
N GLN A 520 -23.36 4.77 17.00
CA GLN A 520 -22.46 3.63 16.87
C GLN A 520 -21.10 4.04 16.27
N TRP A 521 -21.12 4.97 15.31
CA TRP A 521 -19.91 5.49 14.70
C TRP A 521 -19.07 6.31 15.69
N ILE A 522 -19.67 7.21 16.48
CA ILE A 522 -18.96 7.99 17.51
C ILE A 522 -18.30 7.05 18.51
N TRP A 523 -19.02 6.04 18.99
CA TRP A 523 -18.45 5.06 19.92
C TRP A 523 -17.27 4.31 19.30
N ALA A 524 -17.37 3.92 18.03
CA ALA A 524 -16.26 3.29 17.32
C ALA A 524 -15.05 4.24 17.19
N ALA A 525 -15.28 5.52 16.88
CA ALA A 525 -14.24 6.53 16.76
C ALA A 525 -13.55 6.82 18.11
N VAL A 526 -14.32 7.06 19.17
CA VAL A 526 -13.81 7.34 20.52
C VAL A 526 -12.98 6.16 21.07
N LEU A 527 -13.38 4.92 20.81
CA LEU A 527 -12.63 3.73 21.25
C LEU A 527 -11.31 3.50 20.49
N ARG A 528 -11.12 4.13 19.32
CA ARG A 528 -9.83 4.11 18.60
C ARG A 528 -8.82 5.08 19.20
N LEU A 529 -9.28 6.12 19.89
CA LEU A 529 -8.41 7.12 20.50
C LEU A 529 -7.61 6.53 21.68
N GLN A 530 -6.38 7.00 21.84
CA GLN A 530 -5.51 6.67 22.97
C GLN A 530 -5.49 7.85 23.94
N LEU A 531 -6.32 7.77 24.98
CA LEU A 531 -6.56 8.87 25.92
C LEU A 531 -5.81 8.72 27.25
N ASN A 532 -5.26 7.54 27.55
CA ASN A 532 -4.54 7.34 28.81
C ASN A 532 -3.02 7.48 28.60
N GLN A 533 -2.45 8.57 29.13
CA GLN A 533 -1.02 8.86 29.05
C GLN A 533 -0.14 7.76 29.69
N SER A 534 -0.65 7.09 30.73
CA SER A 534 0.10 6.02 31.41
C SER A 534 0.34 4.81 30.51
N CYS A 535 -0.50 4.56 29.52
CA CYS A 535 -0.41 3.41 28.61
C CYS A 535 0.40 3.70 27.34
N LEU A 536 0.96 4.91 27.19
CA LEU A 536 1.70 5.33 25.99
C LEU A 536 3.14 4.84 25.93
N SER A 537 3.77 4.60 27.08
CA SER A 537 5.10 3.98 27.14
C SER A 537 5.21 3.03 28.33
N VAL A 538 6.10 2.04 28.20
CA VAL A 538 6.39 1.09 29.28
C VAL A 538 6.94 1.85 30.49
N ASP A 539 7.80 2.84 30.25
CA ASP A 539 8.40 3.66 31.31
C ASP A 539 7.34 4.52 32.03
N SER A 540 6.43 5.18 31.30
CA SER A 540 5.33 5.95 31.94
C SER A 540 4.38 5.07 32.72
N PHE A 541 4.14 3.86 32.23
CA PHE A 541 3.30 2.87 32.90
C PHE A 541 3.96 2.35 34.17
N ILE A 542 5.26 2.04 34.10
CA ILE A 542 6.05 1.64 35.27
C ILE A 542 6.14 2.77 36.28
N ASP A 543 6.35 4.02 35.86
CA ASP A 543 6.34 5.18 36.74
C ASP A 543 5.00 5.31 37.46
N SER A 544 3.87 5.12 36.76
CA SER A 544 2.54 5.12 37.37
C SER A 544 2.34 3.99 38.40
N MET A 545 2.91 2.81 38.14
CA MET A 545 2.87 1.66 39.08
C MET A 545 3.86 1.80 40.25
N SER A 546 4.90 2.61 40.08
CA SER A 546 5.99 2.79 41.05
C SER A 546 5.63 3.80 42.14
N GLN A 547 4.67 4.71 41.89
CA GLN A 547 4.20 5.65 42.90
C GLN A 547 3.59 4.89 44.11
N GLU A 548 4.30 4.88 45.24
CA GLU A 548 3.95 4.19 46.49
C GLU A 548 2.87 4.92 47.31
N HIS A 549 1.80 5.38 46.69
CA HIS A 549 0.68 5.90 47.45
C HIS A 549 -0.38 4.83 47.63
N VAL A 550 -0.28 4.13 48.78
CA VAL A 550 -1.44 3.51 49.44
C VAL A 550 -2.59 4.53 49.39
N PRO A 551 -3.83 4.15 49.03
CA PRO A 551 -4.94 5.07 48.95
C PRO A 551 -5.23 5.64 50.34
N ASN A 552 -4.58 6.75 50.68
CA ASN A 552 -4.94 7.55 51.83
C ASN A 552 -6.12 8.40 51.37
N LEU A 553 -7.33 7.87 51.58
CA LEU A 553 -8.62 8.48 51.21
C LEU A 553 -8.83 9.90 51.80
N ASN A 554 -7.91 10.39 52.63
CA ASN A 554 -8.01 11.65 53.36
C ASN A 554 -7.08 12.78 52.86
N GLU A 555 -6.18 12.55 51.90
CA GLU A 555 -5.44 13.65 51.26
C GLU A 555 -6.17 14.13 50.00
N THR A 556 -7.39 14.63 50.17
CA THR A 556 -7.98 15.55 49.21
C THR A 556 -7.11 16.81 49.18
N GLN A 557 -6.73 17.30 48.00
CA GLN A 557 -6.09 18.62 47.76
C GLN A 557 -4.56 18.72 47.88
N ARG A 558 -3.78 17.76 47.36
CA ARG A 558 -2.51 18.16 46.75
C ARG A 558 -2.67 18.24 45.25
N ASN A 559 -2.48 19.46 44.75
CA ASN A 559 -2.36 19.81 43.34
C ASN A 559 -1.38 18.85 42.65
N ILE A 560 -1.88 17.73 42.14
CA ILE A 560 -1.24 17.05 41.02
C ILE A 560 -1.66 17.91 39.83
N SER A 561 -0.82 18.90 39.50
CA SER A 561 -0.88 19.55 38.21
C SER A 561 -0.70 18.44 37.17
N THR A 562 -1.82 17.94 36.67
CA THR A 562 -1.87 17.15 35.46
C THR A 562 -1.54 18.13 34.36
N ASP A 563 -0.25 18.26 34.04
CA ASP A 563 0.24 19.00 32.88
C ASP A 563 -0.14 18.19 31.61
N ASN A 564 -1.44 17.91 31.46
CA ASN A 564 -2.04 17.15 30.38
C ASN A 564 -2.16 18.00 29.09
N GLY A 565 -1.66 19.24 29.12
CA GLY A 565 -1.75 20.19 28.01
C GLY A 565 -3.17 20.64 27.66
N MET A 566 -4.17 20.32 28.49
CA MET A 566 -5.59 20.66 28.27
C MET A 566 -5.97 21.95 29.01
N SER A 567 -6.87 22.74 28.42
CA SER A 567 -7.43 23.93 29.07
C SER A 567 -8.42 23.54 30.17
N ASP A 568 -8.45 24.31 31.27
CA ASP A 568 -9.42 24.13 32.36
C ASP A 568 -10.87 24.18 31.87
N ASP A 569 -11.14 24.91 30.77
CA ASP A 569 -12.44 24.98 30.12
C ASP A 569 -12.90 23.64 29.54
N ALA A 570 -11.99 22.86 28.93
CA ALA A 570 -12.30 21.55 28.38
C ALA A 570 -12.69 20.54 29.47
N ILE A 571 -12.00 20.57 30.60
CA ILE A 571 -12.31 19.72 31.76
C ILE A 571 -13.68 20.11 32.35
N ASN A 572 -13.96 21.40 32.43
CA ASN A 572 -15.26 21.90 32.89
C ASN A 572 -16.41 21.48 31.95
N ASP A 573 -16.19 21.44 30.64
CA ASP A 573 -17.20 20.98 29.69
C ASP A 573 -17.49 19.48 29.81
N ILE A 574 -16.47 18.65 30.07
CA ILE A 574 -16.67 17.22 30.39
C ILE A 574 -17.49 17.07 31.67
N ARG A 575 -17.18 17.84 32.72
CA ARG A 575 -17.92 17.80 34.00
C ARG A 575 -19.37 18.23 33.83
N ARG A 576 -19.64 19.31 33.08
CA ARG A 576 -21.02 19.71 32.73
C ARG A 576 -21.76 18.60 32.00
N ALA A 577 -21.11 17.92 31.05
CA ALA A 577 -21.71 16.81 30.32
C ALA A 577 -22.11 15.63 31.23
N ILE A 578 -21.33 15.39 32.28
CA ILE A 578 -21.60 14.35 33.27
C ILE A 578 -22.71 14.77 34.24
N GLU A 579 -22.60 15.95 34.85
CA GLU A 579 -23.50 16.41 35.92
C GLU A 579 -24.88 16.80 35.40
N GLN A 580 -24.97 17.39 34.20
CA GLN A 580 -26.24 17.89 33.66
C GLN A 580 -26.95 16.87 32.77
N TYR A 581 -26.21 16.08 32.00
CA TYR A 581 -26.76 15.22 30.95
C TYR A 581 -26.54 13.72 31.17
N HIS A 582 -25.76 13.32 32.18
CA HIS A 582 -25.40 11.90 32.44
C HIS A 582 -24.89 11.18 31.20
N ASN A 583 -24.08 11.87 30.39
CA ASN A 583 -23.66 11.41 29.08
C ASN A 583 -22.63 10.27 29.17
N LEU A 584 -22.92 9.16 28.47
CA LEU A 584 -22.08 7.95 28.50
C LEU A 584 -20.70 8.14 27.87
N VAL A 585 -20.59 8.94 26.81
CA VAL A 585 -19.30 9.24 26.16
C VAL A 585 -18.43 10.08 27.10
N ALA A 586 -19.04 11.03 27.82
CA ALA A 586 -18.35 11.84 28.81
C ALA A 586 -17.79 10.99 29.97
N TYR A 587 -18.55 10.00 30.46
CA TYR A 587 -18.05 9.05 31.46
C TYR A 587 -16.78 8.34 31.00
N TYR A 588 -16.74 7.83 29.75
CA TYR A 588 -15.55 7.17 29.21
C TYR A 588 -14.36 8.13 29.05
N ILE A 589 -14.58 9.31 28.46
CA ILE A 589 -13.52 10.30 28.23
C ILE A 589 -12.90 10.78 29.55
N SER A 590 -13.71 10.87 30.62
CA SER A 590 -13.22 11.29 31.94
C SER A 590 -12.14 10.38 32.53
N PHE A 591 -12.10 9.08 32.17
CA PHE A 591 -11.04 8.15 32.57
C PHE A 591 -9.70 8.39 31.86
N GLY A 592 -9.69 9.09 30.72
CA GLY A 592 -8.43 9.50 30.09
C GLY A 592 -7.98 10.89 30.52
N LEU A 593 -8.95 11.82 30.62
CA LEU A 593 -8.65 13.26 30.64
C LEU A 593 -8.87 13.95 32.00
N ASP A 594 -9.60 13.35 32.95
CA ASP A 594 -9.95 13.97 34.25
C ASP A 594 -9.45 13.10 35.43
N GLN A 595 -9.70 13.58 36.65
CA GLN A 595 -9.28 12.95 37.92
C GLN A 595 -9.60 11.45 38.11
N PRO A 596 -10.75 10.87 37.66
CA PRO A 596 -11.06 9.46 37.94
C PRO A 596 -10.12 8.46 37.27
N GLY A 597 -9.44 8.86 36.19
CA GLY A 597 -8.42 8.05 35.53
C GLY A 597 -6.99 8.34 35.96
N ALA A 598 -6.74 9.51 36.56
CA ALA A 598 -5.40 9.96 36.92
C ALA A 598 -4.85 9.29 38.19
N SER A 599 -5.71 8.77 39.07
CA SER A 599 -5.29 8.17 40.34
C SER A 599 -6.24 7.08 40.84
N ALA A 600 -5.71 6.18 41.68
CA ALA A 600 -6.52 5.16 42.34
C ALA A 600 -7.60 5.80 43.24
N ALA A 601 -7.27 6.91 43.94
CA ALA A 601 -8.23 7.62 44.78
C ALA A 601 -9.42 8.18 43.97
N GLY A 602 -9.15 8.80 42.81
CA GLY A 602 -10.20 9.28 41.91
C GLY A 602 -11.08 8.15 41.36
N PHE A 603 -10.49 6.99 41.09
CA PHE A 603 -11.24 5.80 40.67
C PHE A 603 -12.24 5.34 41.74
N PHE A 604 -11.82 5.30 43.01
CA PHE A 604 -12.70 4.92 44.12
C PHE A 604 -13.76 5.98 44.43
N GLU A 605 -13.47 7.28 44.27
CA GLU A 605 -14.44 8.36 44.54
C GLU A 605 -15.57 8.42 43.50
N ARG A 606 -15.25 8.34 42.20
CA ARG A 606 -16.22 8.53 41.11
C ARG A 606 -16.12 7.50 39.98
N GLY A 607 -14.95 6.92 39.77
CA GLY A 607 -14.71 5.97 38.67
C GLY A 607 -15.57 4.71 38.74
N ILE A 608 -15.81 4.15 39.92
CA ILE A 608 -16.66 2.96 40.07
C ILE A 608 -18.11 3.23 39.61
N ASP A 609 -18.65 4.39 39.95
CA ASP A 609 -20.00 4.79 39.51
C ASP A 609 -20.06 4.96 38.00
N TYR A 610 -19.04 5.57 37.40
CA TYR A 610 -18.97 5.78 35.94
C TYR A 610 -18.86 4.44 35.19
N LEU A 611 -18.04 3.52 35.70
CA LEU A 611 -17.92 2.17 35.16
C LEU A 611 -19.26 1.41 35.24
N PHE A 612 -19.95 1.52 36.38
CA PHE A 612 -21.27 0.93 36.57
C PHE A 612 -22.29 1.46 35.54
N GLN A 613 -22.33 2.78 35.30
CA GLN A 613 -23.20 3.38 34.29
C GLN A 613 -22.90 2.88 32.87
N LEU A 614 -21.63 2.72 32.50
CA LEU A 614 -21.25 2.17 31.19
C LEU A 614 -21.76 0.74 31.01
N VAL A 615 -21.60 -0.13 32.03
CA VAL A 615 -22.02 -1.53 31.97
C VAL A 615 -23.54 -1.67 31.98
N GLN A 616 -24.26 -0.89 32.79
CA GLN A 616 -25.72 -0.91 32.82
C GLN A 616 -26.36 -0.52 31.47
N ASN A 617 -25.73 0.41 30.75
CA ASN A 617 -26.20 0.88 29.44
C ASN A 617 -25.65 0.07 28.25
N GLY A 618 -25.00 -1.06 28.51
CA GLY A 618 -24.55 -2.00 27.48
C GLY A 618 -23.29 -1.56 26.71
N LYS A 619 -22.53 -0.57 27.21
CA LYS A 619 -21.27 -0.12 26.60
C LYS A 619 -20.08 -0.94 27.13
N TYR A 620 -20.13 -2.25 26.91
CA TYR A 620 -19.16 -3.22 27.48
C TYR A 620 -17.73 -3.04 26.92
N SER A 621 -17.57 -2.69 25.65
CA SER A 621 -16.24 -2.45 25.05
C SER A 621 -15.50 -1.29 25.71
N ALA A 622 -16.21 -0.20 26.02
CA ALA A 622 -15.67 0.94 26.74
C ALA A 622 -15.27 0.55 28.18
N ALA A 623 -16.13 -0.20 28.87
CA ALA A 623 -15.84 -0.69 30.22
C ALA A 623 -14.60 -1.60 30.27
N ILE A 624 -14.44 -2.51 29.30
CA ILE A 624 -13.25 -3.39 29.21
C ILE A 624 -11.98 -2.56 28.96
N ARG A 625 -12.05 -1.54 28.09
CA ARG A 625 -10.91 -0.65 27.83
C ARG A 625 -10.52 0.17 29.06
N VAL A 626 -11.51 0.70 29.80
CA VAL A 626 -11.25 1.36 31.09
C VAL A 626 -10.57 0.39 32.08
N LEU A 627 -11.04 -0.85 32.20
CA LEU A 627 -10.42 -1.83 33.11
C LEU A 627 -8.99 -2.20 32.70
N HIS A 628 -8.73 -2.32 31.40
CA HIS A 628 -7.38 -2.50 30.85
C HIS A 628 -6.48 -1.31 31.24
N ASP A 629 -6.92 -0.10 30.93
CA ASP A 629 -6.15 1.14 31.13
C ASP A 629 -5.90 1.43 32.61
N MET A 630 -6.85 1.10 33.49
CA MET A 630 -6.74 1.29 34.94
C MET A 630 -6.00 0.16 35.67
N SER A 631 -5.71 -0.97 35.00
CA SER A 631 -5.07 -2.13 35.65
C SER A 631 -3.70 -1.79 36.28
N GLY A 632 -2.92 -0.90 35.64
CA GLY A 632 -1.65 -0.44 36.19
C GLY A 632 -1.82 0.40 37.46
N ILE A 633 -2.78 1.33 37.47
CA ILE A 633 -3.05 2.21 38.60
C ILE A 633 -3.64 1.44 39.79
N LEU A 634 -4.45 0.41 39.52
CA LEU A 634 -5.15 -0.41 40.52
C LEU A 634 -4.34 -1.63 41.00
N ILE A 635 -3.07 -1.75 40.59
CA ILE A 635 -2.30 -2.98 40.76
C ILE A 635 -2.08 -3.40 42.23
N ARG A 636 -2.12 -2.43 43.15
CA ARG A 636 -1.96 -2.65 44.61
C ARG A 636 -3.28 -2.57 45.39
N SER A 637 -4.42 -2.35 44.72
CA SER A 637 -5.71 -2.13 45.38
C SER A 637 -6.68 -3.31 45.28
N ALA A 638 -6.18 -4.51 44.95
CA ALA A 638 -6.98 -5.73 44.81
C ALA A 638 -7.90 -5.97 46.02
N ASP A 639 -7.35 -5.90 47.25
CA ASP A 639 -8.11 -6.20 48.46
C ASP A 639 -9.24 -5.17 48.70
N TYR A 640 -8.99 -3.89 48.41
CA TYR A 640 -10.01 -2.83 48.48
C TYR A 640 -11.11 -2.98 47.42
N LEU A 641 -10.75 -3.41 46.21
CA LEU A 641 -11.72 -3.66 45.13
C LEU A 641 -12.64 -4.84 45.45
N ILE A 642 -12.11 -5.88 46.11
CA ILE A 642 -12.88 -7.06 46.54
C ILE A 642 -13.94 -6.68 47.58
N GLU A 643 -13.61 -5.78 48.52
CA GLU A 643 -14.56 -5.29 49.52
C GLU A 643 -15.68 -4.42 48.91
N HIS A 644 -15.45 -3.83 47.74
CA HIS A 644 -16.40 -2.92 47.10
C HIS A 644 -17.51 -3.64 46.32
N ILE A 645 -18.68 -3.82 46.96
CA ILE A 645 -19.83 -4.56 46.44
C ILE A 645 -20.26 -4.11 45.03
N GLN A 646 -20.34 -2.79 44.79
CA GLN A 646 -20.75 -2.26 43.48
C GLN A 646 -19.75 -2.58 42.37
N PHE A 647 -18.45 -2.62 42.67
CA PHE A 647 -17.44 -2.99 41.68
C PHE A 647 -17.55 -4.47 41.34
N MET A 648 -17.61 -5.34 42.36
CA MET A 648 -17.71 -6.80 42.16
C MET A 648 -18.99 -7.22 41.42
N THR A 649 -20.11 -6.53 41.70
CA THR A 649 -21.36 -6.72 40.93
C THR A 649 -21.24 -6.24 39.49
N THR A 650 -20.57 -5.10 39.24
CA THR A 650 -20.29 -4.58 37.88
C THR A 650 -19.39 -5.53 37.08
N LEU A 651 -18.35 -6.08 37.71
CA LEU A 651 -17.46 -7.05 37.09
C LEU A 651 -18.23 -8.34 36.74
N LYS A 652 -19.07 -8.83 37.66
CA LYS A 652 -19.90 -10.02 37.43
C LYS A 652 -20.91 -9.81 36.30
N THR A 653 -21.54 -8.65 36.21
CA THR A 653 -22.49 -8.33 35.13
C THR A 653 -21.79 -8.19 33.79
N LEU A 654 -20.59 -7.60 33.75
CA LEU A 654 -19.76 -7.50 32.54
C LEU A 654 -19.39 -8.88 31.98
N LEU A 655 -18.94 -9.80 32.84
CA LEU A 655 -18.55 -11.16 32.44
C LEU A 655 -19.74 -12.00 31.95
N ASN A 656 -20.92 -11.81 32.54
CA ASN A 656 -22.13 -12.57 32.20
C ASN A 656 -22.98 -11.95 31.08
N ALA A 657 -22.67 -10.72 30.65
CA ALA A 657 -23.40 -10.06 29.57
C ALA A 657 -23.09 -10.72 28.22
N SER A 658 -24.14 -11.16 27.53
CA SER A 658 -24.05 -11.62 26.14
C SER A 658 -24.38 -10.47 25.18
N ASP A 659 -23.67 -10.40 24.04
CA ASP A 659 -23.89 -9.40 22.98
C ASP A 659 -25.28 -9.48 22.33
N THR A 660 -26.08 -10.50 22.63
CA THR A 660 -27.49 -10.57 22.24
C THR A 660 -28.28 -9.48 22.95
N SER A 661 -28.57 -8.40 22.22
CA SER A 661 -29.39 -7.26 22.61
C SER A 661 -30.45 -7.61 23.66
N MET A 662 -30.32 -7.02 24.86
CA MET A 662 -31.22 -7.16 26.01
C MET A 662 -32.72 -6.92 25.70
N SER A 663 -33.07 -6.39 24.52
CA SER A 663 -34.46 -6.25 24.04
C SER A 663 -35.09 -7.57 23.58
N LEU A 664 -34.31 -8.47 22.96
CA LEU A 664 -34.80 -9.78 22.50
C LEU A 664 -34.91 -10.79 23.66
N LEU A 665 -34.05 -10.65 24.66
CA LEU A 665 -34.03 -11.55 25.82
C LEU A 665 -35.17 -11.29 26.81
N LYS A 666 -35.75 -10.09 26.88
CA LYS A 666 -36.94 -9.85 27.73
C LYS A 666 -38.19 -10.57 27.23
N THR A 667 -38.30 -10.82 25.91
CA THR A 667 -39.43 -11.53 25.29
C THR A 667 -39.16 -13.01 25.04
N ALA A 668 -37.91 -13.43 24.88
CA ALA A 668 -37.53 -14.83 24.63
C ALA A 668 -37.04 -15.61 25.88
N SER A 669 -37.03 -14.98 27.06
CA SER A 669 -36.53 -15.56 28.31
C SER A 669 -37.33 -16.76 28.82
N SER A 670 -38.52 -17.06 28.30
CA SER A 670 -39.27 -18.26 28.71
C SER A 670 -38.97 -19.50 27.86
N TYR A 671 -38.38 -19.36 26.66
CA TYR A 671 -38.19 -20.47 25.71
C TYR A 671 -36.73 -20.91 25.51
N LEU A 672 -35.74 -20.03 25.74
CA LEU A 672 -34.31 -20.34 25.51
C LEU A 672 -33.55 -20.80 26.76
N ILE A 673 -34.20 -20.86 27.93
CA ILE A 673 -33.55 -21.31 29.19
C ILE A 673 -33.18 -22.81 29.16
N GLN A 674 -33.75 -23.61 28.24
CA GLN A 674 -33.45 -25.04 28.13
C GLN A 674 -32.20 -25.39 27.30
N GLN A 675 -31.53 -24.41 26.68
CA GLN A 675 -30.26 -24.62 25.98
C GLN A 675 -29.24 -23.55 26.41
N ARG A 676 -28.82 -23.54 27.68
CA ARG A 676 -27.48 -23.02 27.98
C ARG A 676 -26.47 -24.03 27.43
N SER A 677 -26.08 -23.86 26.18
CA SER A 677 -24.75 -24.30 25.77
C SER A 677 -23.75 -23.63 26.71
N TYR A 678 -22.72 -24.36 27.13
CA TYR A 678 -21.65 -23.89 28.00
C TYR A 678 -20.77 -22.79 27.34
N ASP A 679 -21.33 -21.96 26.47
CA ASP A 679 -20.57 -21.04 25.62
C ASP A 679 -20.15 -19.79 26.41
N GLU A 680 -18.86 -19.45 26.33
CA GLU A 680 -18.33 -18.28 27.03
C GLU A 680 -18.78 -16.99 26.35
N THR A 681 -19.00 -15.94 27.13
CA THR A 681 -19.42 -14.65 26.57
C THR A 681 -18.30 -14.00 25.75
N THR A 682 -18.69 -13.25 24.72
CA THR A 682 -17.75 -12.47 23.90
C THR A 682 -17.00 -11.44 24.75
N ASN A 683 -17.68 -10.82 25.72
CA ASN A 683 -17.10 -9.84 26.64
C ASN A 683 -16.00 -10.44 27.50
N THR A 684 -16.19 -11.65 28.03
CA THR A 684 -15.15 -12.33 28.80
C THR A 684 -13.93 -12.62 27.94
N LYS A 685 -14.11 -13.13 26.71
CA LYS A 685 -12.97 -13.39 25.80
C LYS A 685 -12.16 -12.13 25.51
N VAL A 686 -12.84 -11.00 25.30
CA VAL A 686 -12.19 -9.70 25.03
C VAL A 686 -11.49 -9.16 26.28
N LEU A 687 -12.09 -9.29 27.48
CA LEU A 687 -11.46 -8.88 28.73
C LEU A 687 -10.21 -9.72 29.01
N THR A 688 -10.29 -11.04 28.83
CA THR A 688 -9.13 -11.93 28.98
C THR A 688 -8.02 -11.57 27.99
N ALA A 689 -8.35 -11.30 26.73
CA ALA A 689 -7.39 -10.84 25.73
C ALA A 689 -6.75 -9.49 26.12
N ALA A 690 -7.53 -8.56 26.67
CA ALA A 690 -7.00 -7.28 27.15
C ALA A 690 -6.00 -7.48 28.31
N ILE A 691 -6.33 -8.33 29.29
CA ILE A 691 -5.42 -8.62 30.42
C ILE A 691 -4.14 -9.30 29.91
N LEU A 692 -4.26 -10.25 28.97
CA LEU A 692 -3.11 -10.91 28.36
C LEU A 692 -2.23 -9.93 27.58
N ASP A 693 -2.79 -8.94 26.88
CA ASP A 693 -2.00 -7.89 26.21
C ASP A 693 -1.11 -7.13 27.20
N LEU A 694 -1.63 -6.79 28.38
CA LEU A 694 -0.82 -6.16 29.45
C LEU A 694 0.28 -7.08 29.95
N LEU A 695 -0.01 -8.37 30.15
CA LEU A 695 0.96 -9.33 30.63
C LEU A 695 2.09 -9.59 29.62
N ILE A 696 1.75 -9.69 28.34
CA ILE A 696 2.70 -9.81 27.22
C ILE A 696 3.53 -8.53 27.09
N TRP A 697 2.90 -7.36 27.25
CA TRP A 697 3.61 -6.09 27.18
C TRP A 697 4.63 -5.88 28.30
N LEU A 698 4.39 -6.46 29.47
CA LEU A 698 5.30 -6.43 30.63
C LEU A 698 6.29 -7.61 30.66
N GLU A 699 6.55 -8.27 29.53
CA GLU A 699 7.44 -9.45 29.45
C GLU A 699 8.85 -9.15 29.96
N ASP A 700 9.39 -7.97 29.65
CA ASP A 700 10.70 -7.51 30.12
C ASP A 700 10.73 -7.11 31.61
N ASN A 701 9.56 -6.96 32.24
CA ASN A 701 9.41 -6.44 33.59
C ASN A 701 8.68 -7.45 34.52
N PRO A 702 9.37 -8.50 35.00
CA PRO A 702 8.75 -9.62 35.71
C PRO A 702 8.00 -9.20 36.99
N LYS A 703 8.49 -8.19 37.73
CA LYS A 703 7.84 -7.71 38.96
C LYS A 703 6.45 -7.13 38.71
N PHE A 704 6.28 -6.35 37.65
CA PHE A 704 5.01 -5.69 37.37
C PHE A 704 4.02 -6.63 36.68
N ARG A 705 4.50 -7.45 35.72
CA ARG A 705 3.73 -8.57 35.17
C ARG A 705 3.16 -9.45 36.28
N ARG A 706 3.95 -9.72 37.34
CA ARG A 706 3.50 -10.47 38.51
C ARG A 706 2.31 -9.83 39.20
N LEU A 707 2.39 -8.54 39.50
CA LEU A 707 1.36 -7.81 40.22
C LEU A 707 0.05 -7.71 39.40
N VAL A 708 0.12 -7.54 38.08
CA VAL A 708 -1.07 -7.52 37.20
C VAL A 708 -1.78 -8.88 37.21
N LEU A 709 -1.01 -9.97 37.12
CA LEU A 709 -1.57 -11.32 37.19
C LEU A 709 -2.27 -11.54 38.53
N LEU A 710 -1.62 -11.19 39.65
CA LEU A 710 -2.17 -11.37 40.99
C LEU A 710 -3.43 -10.54 41.24
N LEU A 711 -3.48 -9.29 40.72
CA LEU A 711 -4.67 -8.44 40.78
C LEU A 711 -5.87 -9.16 40.15
N TRP A 712 -5.75 -9.55 38.89
CA TRP A 712 -6.85 -10.15 38.13
C TRP A 712 -7.20 -11.54 38.64
N PHE A 713 -6.20 -12.33 39.04
CA PHE A 713 -6.39 -13.63 39.66
C PHE A 713 -7.27 -13.51 40.93
N LYS A 714 -6.88 -12.65 41.88
CA LYS A 714 -7.64 -12.42 43.13
C LYS A 714 -9.07 -11.95 42.86
N LEU A 715 -9.24 -10.98 41.97
CA LEU A 715 -10.56 -10.44 41.61
C LEU A 715 -11.50 -11.51 41.03
N LEU A 716 -11.00 -12.35 40.13
CA LEU A 716 -11.80 -13.43 39.52
C LEU A 716 -12.17 -14.52 40.55
N THR A 717 -11.24 -14.90 41.43
CA THR A 717 -11.50 -15.90 42.49
C THR A 717 -12.37 -15.38 43.63
N ALA A 718 -12.53 -14.05 43.77
CA ALA A 718 -13.41 -13.44 44.76
C ALA A 718 -14.88 -13.37 44.32
N LEU A 719 -15.18 -13.62 43.04
CA LEU A 719 -16.55 -13.61 42.52
C LEU A 719 -17.36 -14.80 43.03
N LYS A 720 -18.61 -14.56 43.42
CA LYS A 720 -19.51 -15.63 43.86
C LYS A 720 -19.71 -16.69 42.76
N ASP A 721 -19.56 -17.96 43.12
CA ASP A 721 -19.68 -19.13 42.23
C ASP A 721 -18.65 -19.19 41.08
N TRP A 722 -17.47 -18.57 41.25
CA TRP A 722 -16.41 -18.51 40.23
C TRP A 722 -15.99 -19.90 39.70
N ASN A 723 -16.05 -20.94 40.53
CA ASN A 723 -15.68 -22.30 40.18
C ASN A 723 -16.74 -23.08 39.37
N LYS A 724 -17.93 -22.49 39.18
CA LYS A 724 -19.03 -23.06 38.39
C LYS A 724 -19.34 -22.24 37.14
N ASP A 725 -18.84 -21.01 37.08
CA ASP A 725 -19.08 -20.08 35.98
C ASP A 725 -18.06 -20.34 34.85
N SER A 726 -18.56 -20.83 33.72
CA SER A 726 -17.76 -21.13 32.51
C SER A 726 -16.93 -19.93 32.04
N SER A 727 -17.47 -18.71 32.16
CA SER A 727 -16.78 -17.49 31.74
C SER A 727 -15.60 -17.19 32.65
N ILE A 728 -15.77 -17.31 33.98
CA ILE A 728 -14.68 -17.08 34.93
C ILE A 728 -13.60 -18.14 34.79
N LEU A 729 -13.98 -19.42 34.64
CA LEU A 729 -13.05 -20.52 34.41
C LEU A 729 -12.25 -20.33 33.12
N PHE A 730 -12.87 -19.87 32.03
CA PHE A 730 -12.16 -19.54 30.79
C PHE A 730 -11.11 -18.43 30.98
N ALA A 731 -11.48 -17.35 31.67
CA ALA A 731 -10.54 -16.26 31.93
C ALA A 731 -9.35 -16.73 32.79
N LEU A 732 -9.63 -17.49 33.85
CA LEU A 732 -8.59 -18.08 34.69
C LEU A 732 -7.71 -19.06 33.91
N ASP A 733 -8.27 -19.88 33.02
CA ASP A 733 -7.50 -20.88 32.25
C ASP A 733 -6.40 -20.24 31.41
N ASN A 734 -6.73 -19.14 30.73
CA ASN A 734 -5.76 -18.41 29.92
C ASN A 734 -4.75 -17.60 30.75
N LEU A 735 -5.17 -17.02 31.89
CA LEU A 735 -4.25 -16.33 32.80
C LEU A 735 -3.27 -17.31 33.45
N LEU A 736 -3.76 -18.48 33.86
CA LEU A 736 -2.93 -19.56 34.39
C LEU A 736 -2.08 -20.21 33.30
N ALA A 737 -2.51 -20.22 32.04
CA ALA A 737 -1.66 -20.62 30.94
C ALA A 737 -0.45 -19.71 30.81
N HIS A 738 -0.67 -18.40 30.89
CA HIS A 738 0.40 -17.42 30.86
C HIS A 738 1.34 -17.56 32.08
N SER A 739 0.80 -17.83 33.27
CA SER A 739 1.64 -18.08 34.45
C SER A 739 2.42 -19.40 34.35
N PHE A 740 1.84 -20.44 33.75
CA PHE A 740 2.46 -21.74 33.56
C PHE A 740 3.69 -21.68 32.65
N VAL A 741 3.67 -20.82 31.62
CA VAL A 741 4.82 -20.55 30.74
C VAL A 741 5.98 -19.85 31.47
N HIS A 742 5.71 -19.19 32.61
CA HIS A 742 6.70 -18.42 33.37
C HIS A 742 6.90 -18.98 34.80
N ASP A 743 7.93 -19.80 35.01
CA ASP A 743 8.16 -20.59 36.24
C ASP A 743 8.03 -19.86 37.59
N VAL A 744 8.51 -18.61 37.68
CA VAL A 744 8.46 -17.82 38.94
C VAL A 744 7.01 -17.45 39.30
N MET A 745 6.20 -17.16 38.28
CA MET A 745 4.79 -16.80 38.42
C MET A 745 3.93 -18.00 38.80
N ASN A 746 4.29 -19.16 38.27
CA ASN A 746 3.60 -20.42 38.51
C ASN A 746 3.52 -20.73 40.02
N LYS A 747 4.65 -20.62 40.75
CA LYS A 747 4.74 -20.97 42.18
C LYS A 747 3.81 -20.16 43.09
N GLU A 748 3.78 -18.84 42.92
CA GLU A 748 2.95 -17.99 43.78
C GLU A 748 1.46 -18.20 43.55
N VAL A 749 1.09 -18.37 42.28
CA VAL A 749 -0.30 -18.63 41.90
C VAL A 749 -0.71 -20.03 42.35
N THR A 750 0.17 -21.03 42.28
CA THR A 750 -0.09 -22.36 42.83
C THR A 750 -0.28 -22.32 44.32
N ASP A 751 0.56 -21.59 45.06
CA ASP A 751 0.47 -21.51 46.52
C ASP A 751 -0.85 -20.85 46.94
N HIS A 752 -1.25 -19.75 46.26
CA HIS A 752 -2.50 -19.07 46.57
C HIS A 752 -3.74 -19.87 46.13
N LEU A 753 -3.69 -20.54 44.97
CA LEU A 753 -4.73 -21.50 44.55
C LEU A 753 -4.86 -22.65 45.55
N PHE A 754 -3.74 -23.14 46.06
CA PHE A 754 -3.69 -24.20 47.05
C PHE A 754 -4.29 -23.76 48.38
N GLU A 755 -3.96 -22.56 48.86
CA GLU A 755 -4.59 -21.96 50.05
C GLU A 755 -6.11 -21.79 49.88
N LEU A 756 -6.56 -21.29 48.73
CA LEU A 756 -7.99 -21.20 48.40
C LEU A 756 -8.65 -22.58 48.34
N ALA A 757 -7.94 -23.58 47.82
CA ALA A 757 -8.41 -24.95 47.76
C ALA A 757 -8.58 -25.57 49.15
N VAL A 758 -7.55 -25.49 49.98
CA VAL A 758 -7.52 -26.04 51.34
C VAL A 758 -8.52 -25.34 52.25
N SER A 759 -8.59 -24.00 52.20
CA SER A 759 -9.48 -23.21 53.05
C SER A 759 -10.96 -23.52 52.83
N ALA A 760 -11.35 -23.83 51.59
CA ALA A 760 -12.73 -24.13 51.26
C ALA A 760 -13.10 -25.63 51.41
N LEU A 761 -12.11 -26.51 51.48
CA LEU A 761 -12.27 -27.93 51.84
C LEU A 761 -12.31 -28.16 53.37
N ASN A 762 -11.78 -27.23 54.19
CA ASN A 762 -11.72 -27.31 55.66
C ASN A 762 -12.60 -26.28 56.41
N PRO A 763 -13.94 -26.34 56.37
CA PRO A 763 -14.79 -25.37 57.10
C PRO A 763 -14.79 -25.55 58.63
N ARG A 764 -14.16 -26.58 59.20
CA ARG A 764 -14.08 -26.81 60.65
C ARG A 764 -13.13 -25.83 61.38
N GLN A 765 -12.17 -25.22 60.70
CA GLN A 765 -11.28 -24.20 61.29
C GLN A 765 -11.88 -22.78 61.24
N ASN A 766 -12.86 -22.52 60.37
CA ASN A 766 -13.44 -21.18 60.19
C ASN A 766 -14.57 -20.81 61.14
N GLN A 767 -14.81 -21.59 62.22
CA GLN A 767 -15.63 -21.07 63.33
C GLN A 767 -14.89 -20.06 64.23
N LEU A 768 -13.56 -19.88 64.04
CA LEU A 768 -12.76 -18.99 64.90
C LEU A 768 -12.04 -17.85 64.18
N VAL A 769 -12.03 -17.79 62.83
CA VAL A 769 -11.27 -16.76 62.08
C VAL A 769 -12.06 -16.19 60.89
N THR A 770 -13.30 -15.74 61.11
CA THR A 770 -13.94 -14.78 60.20
C THR A 770 -14.27 -13.51 60.96
N ARG A 771 -13.24 -12.70 61.22
CA ARG A 771 -13.39 -11.26 61.50
C ARG A 771 -12.96 -10.46 60.27
N SER A 772 -13.84 -10.41 59.26
CA SER A 772 -14.07 -9.25 58.38
C SER A 772 -15.10 -9.62 57.30
N GLY A 773 -16.20 -8.85 57.19
CA GLY A 773 -16.88 -8.66 55.90
C GLY A 773 -18.17 -9.42 55.56
N PHE A 774 -19.13 -9.50 56.48
CA PHE A 774 -20.61 -9.47 56.28
C PHE A 774 -21.33 -10.15 55.08
N LEU A 775 -22.23 -11.08 55.46
CA LEU A 775 -23.46 -11.59 54.81
C LEU A 775 -23.41 -12.91 54.03
N SER A 776 -23.45 -14.04 54.75
CA SER A 776 -24.53 -15.04 54.55
C SER A 776 -24.64 -16.04 55.71
N TRP A 777 -25.40 -15.70 56.74
CA TRP A 777 -26.16 -16.67 57.55
C TRP A 777 -27.43 -15.99 58.04
N ILE A 778 -28.50 -16.12 57.24
CA ILE A 778 -29.87 -16.02 57.75
C ILE A 778 -30.44 -17.44 57.64
N PRO A 779 -30.70 -18.14 58.75
CA PRO A 779 -31.37 -19.43 58.72
C PRO A 779 -32.88 -19.20 58.60
N LEU A 780 -33.45 -19.49 57.42
CA LEU A 780 -34.90 -19.68 57.28
C LEU A 780 -35.25 -21.13 57.68
N PRO A 781 -36.22 -21.34 58.59
CA PRO A 781 -36.54 -22.65 59.14
C PRO A 781 -37.58 -23.37 58.26
N SER A 782 -37.14 -24.31 57.43
CA SER A 782 -37.96 -25.45 56.95
C SER A 782 -37.19 -26.31 55.93
N ALA A 783 -36.39 -27.25 56.44
CA ALA A 783 -36.19 -28.58 55.85
C ALA A 783 -35.04 -29.25 56.62
N VAL A 784 -35.41 -30.01 57.64
CA VAL A 784 -34.58 -31.08 58.18
C VAL A 784 -34.40 -32.10 57.07
N THR A 785 -33.20 -32.19 56.48
CA THR A 785 -32.52 -33.42 56.03
C THR A 785 -31.15 -33.05 55.47
N SER A 786 -30.09 -33.43 56.19
CA SER A 786 -28.77 -33.82 55.65
C SER A 786 -28.21 -33.10 54.41
N THR A 787 -27.30 -32.13 54.59
CA THR A 787 -26.29 -31.82 53.55
C THR A 787 -24.96 -31.43 54.19
N GLN A 788 -24.30 -32.42 54.79
CA GLN A 788 -22.84 -32.47 54.83
C GLN A 788 -22.37 -32.89 53.44
N THR A 789 -21.77 -32.00 52.65
CA THR A 789 -21.04 -32.33 51.41
C THR A 789 -19.76 -31.50 51.36
N TYR A 790 -18.71 -32.03 51.97
CA TYR A 790 -17.40 -31.38 52.15
C TYR A 790 -16.51 -31.42 50.90
N TRP A 791 -16.81 -32.29 49.92
CA TRP A 791 -15.95 -32.55 48.75
C TRP A 791 -16.42 -31.84 47.47
N SER A 792 -17.66 -31.33 47.44
CA SER A 792 -18.29 -30.80 46.23
C SER A 792 -18.42 -29.27 46.21
N SER A 793 -18.01 -28.56 47.26
CA SER A 793 -18.08 -27.08 47.30
C SER A 793 -17.03 -26.43 46.40
N LEU A 794 -15.93 -27.14 46.12
CA LEU A 794 -14.81 -26.62 45.34
C LEU A 794 -14.49 -27.34 44.03
N SER A 795 -15.05 -28.52 43.82
CA SER A 795 -14.77 -29.29 42.61
C SER A 795 -15.31 -28.59 41.38
N ILE A 796 -14.43 -28.31 40.42
CA ILE A 796 -14.82 -28.00 39.04
C ILE A 796 -15.66 -29.17 38.52
N ASP A 797 -16.84 -28.90 37.94
CA ASP A 797 -17.68 -29.97 37.39
C ASP A 797 -16.89 -30.79 36.36
N SER A 798 -17.11 -32.11 36.33
CA SER A 798 -16.37 -33.02 35.46
C SER A 798 -16.46 -32.63 33.98
N SER A 799 -17.55 -31.97 33.56
CA SER A 799 -17.76 -31.45 32.21
C SER A 799 -16.79 -30.33 31.79
N PHE A 800 -16.14 -29.67 32.73
CA PHE A 800 -15.22 -28.56 32.47
C PHE A 800 -13.75 -28.98 32.43
N LEU A 801 -13.43 -30.20 32.88
CA LEU A 801 -12.05 -30.65 33.09
C LEU A 801 -11.20 -30.58 31.82
N SER A 802 -11.75 -31.01 30.69
CA SER A 802 -11.09 -31.00 29.38
C SER A 802 -11.23 -29.67 28.64
N ARG A 803 -12.22 -28.86 28.99
CA ARG A 803 -12.49 -27.54 28.37
C ARG A 803 -11.57 -26.44 28.90
N TYR A 804 -11.25 -26.49 30.20
CA TYR A 804 -10.37 -25.55 30.91
C TYR A 804 -9.21 -26.32 31.55
N PRO A 805 -8.29 -26.87 30.74
CA PRO A 805 -7.36 -27.90 31.19
C PRO A 805 -6.32 -27.39 32.19
N ILE A 806 -5.91 -26.13 32.10
CA ILE A 806 -4.82 -25.59 32.93
C ILE A 806 -5.34 -25.28 34.33
N VAL A 807 -6.48 -24.58 34.42
CA VAL A 807 -7.21 -24.42 35.69
C VAL A 807 -7.51 -25.78 36.30
N SER A 808 -8.05 -26.72 35.53
CA SER A 808 -8.38 -28.06 36.02
C SER A 808 -7.15 -28.82 36.53
N TYR A 809 -6.01 -28.69 35.86
CA TYR A 809 -4.74 -29.27 36.32
C TYR A 809 -4.33 -28.75 37.70
N TYR A 810 -4.41 -27.44 37.95
CA TYR A 810 -4.09 -26.88 39.27
C TYR A 810 -5.05 -27.34 40.35
N PHE A 811 -6.36 -27.32 40.08
CA PHE A 811 -7.37 -27.73 41.06
C PHE A 811 -7.31 -29.23 41.39
N LEU A 812 -7.14 -30.09 40.39
CA LEU A 812 -6.99 -31.53 40.61
C LEU A 812 -5.72 -31.87 41.41
N ASN A 813 -4.65 -31.07 41.27
CA ASN A 813 -3.46 -31.22 42.10
C ASN A 813 -3.75 -30.83 43.56
N ALA A 814 -4.47 -29.73 43.79
CA ALA A 814 -4.91 -29.32 45.12
C ALA A 814 -5.82 -30.37 45.78
N GLU A 815 -6.76 -30.94 45.02
CA GLU A 815 -7.64 -32.01 45.48
C GLU A 815 -6.87 -33.29 45.83
N ASN A 816 -5.91 -33.70 44.98
CA ASN A 816 -5.07 -34.85 45.24
C ASN A 816 -4.25 -34.67 46.53
N SER A 817 -3.63 -33.51 46.73
CA SER A 817 -2.94 -33.19 47.99
C SER A 817 -3.87 -33.25 49.21
N PHE A 818 -5.11 -32.74 49.09
CA PHE A 818 -6.09 -32.84 50.17
C PHE A 818 -6.50 -34.29 50.47
N GLU A 819 -6.69 -35.13 49.44
CA GLU A 819 -6.94 -36.58 49.62
C GLU A 819 -5.81 -37.27 50.39
N ILE A 820 -4.58 -36.84 50.16
CA ILE A 820 -3.39 -37.36 50.83
C ILE A 820 -3.32 -36.88 52.29
N ASP A 821 -3.57 -35.59 52.55
CA ASP A 821 -3.59 -35.03 53.90
C ASP A 821 -4.67 -35.67 54.78
N GLN A 822 -5.82 -36.00 54.19
CA GLN A 822 -6.90 -36.72 54.85
C GLN A 822 -6.69 -38.25 54.89
N ASN A 823 -5.56 -38.76 54.36
CA ASN A 823 -5.22 -40.18 54.24
C ASN A 823 -6.28 -41.06 53.55
N VAL A 824 -7.19 -40.48 52.76
CA VAL A 824 -8.35 -41.17 52.18
C VAL A 824 -7.92 -42.26 51.20
N LEU A 825 -7.03 -41.91 50.27
CA LEU A 825 -6.55 -42.82 49.24
C LEU A 825 -5.59 -43.88 49.83
N VAL A 826 -4.85 -43.52 50.88
CA VAL A 826 -3.93 -44.40 51.61
C VAL A 826 -4.70 -45.51 52.31
N GLU A 827 -5.76 -45.14 53.04
CA GLU A 827 -6.61 -46.08 53.77
C GLU A 827 -7.40 -46.99 52.84
N LEU A 828 -7.94 -46.45 51.74
CA LEU A 828 -8.61 -47.27 50.73
C LEU A 828 -7.68 -48.34 50.14
N LYS A 829 -6.44 -47.97 49.81
CA LYS A 829 -5.45 -48.91 49.28
C LYS A 829 -5.03 -49.97 50.31
N ALA A 830 -4.87 -49.59 51.58
CA ALA A 830 -4.56 -50.51 52.67
C ALA A 830 -5.70 -51.51 52.91
N GLU A 831 -6.96 -51.05 52.95
CA GLU A 831 -8.13 -51.92 53.08
C GLU A 831 -8.35 -52.83 51.87
N LEU A 832 -8.00 -52.36 50.66
CA LEU A 832 -7.98 -53.22 49.50
C LEU A 832 -6.95 -54.34 49.69
N GLU A 833 -5.71 -54.03 50.08
CA GLU A 833 -4.69 -55.07 50.32
C GLU A 833 -5.10 -56.11 51.38
N LEU A 834 -5.73 -55.67 52.48
CA LEU A 834 -6.24 -56.55 53.53
C LEU A 834 -7.40 -57.43 53.05
N ASN A 835 -8.21 -56.96 52.09
CA ASN A 835 -9.38 -57.65 51.55
C ASN A 835 -9.22 -58.00 50.06
N PRO A 836 -8.43 -59.03 49.71
CA PRO A 836 -8.11 -59.40 48.32
C PRO A 836 -9.33 -59.78 47.48
N THR A 837 -10.42 -60.27 48.08
CA THR A 837 -11.64 -60.70 47.37
C THR A 837 -12.79 -59.67 47.42
N GLY A 838 -12.61 -58.54 48.11
CA GLY A 838 -13.65 -57.54 48.31
C GLY A 838 -13.82 -56.61 47.10
N LYS A 839 -15.06 -56.26 46.77
CA LYS A 839 -15.35 -55.27 45.70
C LYS A 839 -15.07 -53.85 46.19
N VAL A 840 -14.37 -53.05 45.38
CA VAL A 840 -13.99 -51.65 45.71
C VAL A 840 -15.17 -50.81 46.17
N ASP A 841 -16.30 -50.85 45.46
CA ASP A 841 -17.50 -50.07 45.79
C ASP A 841 -18.05 -50.37 47.19
N GLN A 842 -17.91 -51.62 47.65
CA GLN A 842 -18.38 -52.05 48.98
C GLN A 842 -17.41 -51.63 50.08
N ILE A 843 -16.11 -51.76 49.82
CA ILE A 843 -15.05 -51.33 50.75
C ILE A 843 -15.10 -49.81 50.92
N TRP A 844 -15.25 -49.06 49.82
CA TRP A 844 -15.37 -47.60 49.84
C TRP A 844 -16.59 -47.12 50.64
N LYS A 845 -17.77 -47.72 50.43
CA LYS A 845 -18.97 -47.40 51.21
C LYS A 845 -18.78 -47.65 52.72
N LYS A 846 -18.10 -48.74 53.09
CA LYS A 846 -17.79 -49.06 54.49
C LYS A 846 -16.81 -48.05 55.09
N LEU A 847 -15.77 -47.67 54.35
CA LEU A 847 -14.78 -46.68 54.78
C LEU A 847 -15.40 -45.29 55.02
N ILE A 848 -16.26 -44.82 54.12
CA ILE A 848 -17.00 -43.56 54.29
C ILE A 848 -17.86 -43.60 55.55
N GLN A 849 -18.58 -44.70 55.77
CA GLN A 849 -19.46 -44.88 56.93
C GLN A 849 -18.66 -44.95 58.26
N GLN A 850 -17.52 -45.65 58.27
CA GLN A 850 -16.65 -45.77 59.45
C GLN A 850 -16.01 -44.44 59.86
N ARG A 851 -15.69 -43.57 58.89
CA ARG A 851 -15.05 -42.26 59.13
C ARG A 851 -16.02 -41.12 59.36
N HIS A 852 -17.33 -41.36 59.31
CA HIS A 852 -18.36 -40.33 59.33
C HIS A 852 -18.12 -39.24 58.26
N TYR A 853 -17.58 -39.63 57.10
CA TYR A 853 -17.46 -38.71 55.97
C TYR A 853 -18.84 -38.47 55.34
N PRO A 854 -19.08 -37.29 54.72
CA PRO A 854 -20.24 -37.12 53.84
C PRO A 854 -20.23 -38.17 52.72
N TYR A 855 -21.37 -38.42 52.08
CA TYR A 855 -21.40 -39.32 50.95
C TYR A 855 -20.51 -38.79 49.82
N ILE A 856 -19.44 -39.54 49.49
CA ILE A 856 -18.49 -39.22 48.41
C ILE A 856 -18.62 -40.33 47.36
N PRO A 857 -19.04 -40.03 46.12
CA PRO A 857 -19.07 -41.03 45.07
C PRO A 857 -17.65 -41.51 44.75
N LEU A 858 -17.46 -42.79 44.47
CA LEU A 858 -16.13 -43.34 44.17
C LEU A 858 -15.47 -42.61 42.99
N THR A 859 -16.27 -42.16 42.02
CA THR A 859 -15.83 -41.42 40.82
C THR A 859 -15.33 -40.00 41.11
N SER A 860 -15.54 -39.44 42.30
CA SER A 860 -14.99 -38.13 42.66
C SER A 860 -13.56 -38.19 43.20
N LEU A 861 -12.99 -39.39 43.37
CA LEU A 861 -11.57 -39.51 43.72
C LEU A 861 -10.69 -38.96 42.61
N SER A 862 -9.60 -38.30 43.00
CA SER A 862 -8.62 -37.66 42.11
C SER A 862 -8.16 -38.57 40.97
N ILE A 863 -7.91 -39.85 41.23
CA ILE A 863 -7.49 -40.84 40.22
C ILE A 863 -8.47 -40.96 39.05
N TYR A 864 -9.78 -40.96 39.30
CA TYR A 864 -10.78 -41.06 38.23
C TYR A 864 -10.91 -39.73 37.49
N ARG A 865 -10.79 -38.61 38.21
CA ARG A 865 -10.88 -37.27 37.61
C ARG A 865 -9.69 -36.94 36.70
N TRP A 866 -8.49 -37.33 37.11
CA TRP A 866 -7.29 -37.31 36.25
C TRP A 866 -7.49 -38.18 35.01
N GLY A 867 -8.03 -39.40 35.19
CA GLY A 867 -8.38 -40.27 34.08
C GLY A 867 -9.42 -39.68 33.12
N THR A 868 -10.43 -38.96 33.64
CA THR A 868 -11.49 -38.36 32.79
C THR A 868 -10.91 -37.21 31.98
N MET A 869 -10.11 -36.35 32.61
CA MET A 869 -9.41 -35.27 31.93
C MET A 869 -8.48 -35.81 30.84
N ALA A 870 -7.72 -36.88 31.12
CA ALA A 870 -6.81 -37.51 30.16
C ALA A 870 -7.53 -38.14 28.95
N CYS A 871 -8.74 -38.67 29.14
CA CYS A 871 -9.54 -39.26 28.06
C CYS A 871 -10.18 -38.20 27.15
N GLU A 872 -10.63 -37.09 27.73
CA GLU A 872 -11.42 -36.08 27.02
C GLU A 872 -10.56 -34.98 26.38
N MET A 873 -9.34 -34.74 26.88
CA MET A 873 -8.47 -33.69 26.37
C MET A 873 -7.93 -34.03 24.96
N PRO A 874 -7.86 -33.05 24.02
CA PRO A 874 -7.32 -33.27 22.69
C PRO A 874 -5.88 -33.77 22.72
N VAL A 875 -5.55 -34.71 21.81
CA VAL A 875 -4.21 -35.29 21.64
C VAL A 875 -3.13 -34.22 21.37
N THR A 876 -3.51 -33.11 20.73
CA THR A 876 -2.63 -31.99 20.37
C THR A 876 -2.37 -31.00 21.50
N HIS A 877 -3.02 -31.17 22.67
CA HIS A 877 -2.89 -30.23 23.77
C HIS A 877 -1.55 -30.43 24.52
N PRO A 878 -0.70 -29.39 24.69
CA PRO A 878 0.63 -29.54 25.29
C PRO A 878 0.65 -30.11 26.72
N LEU A 879 -0.42 -29.91 27.50
CA LEU A 879 -0.51 -30.37 28.89
C LEU A 879 -0.77 -31.90 29.04
N LEU A 880 -1.13 -32.61 27.95
CA LEU A 880 -1.53 -34.03 28.02
C LEU A 880 -0.51 -34.97 28.68
N PRO A 881 0.81 -34.87 28.42
CA PRO A 881 1.81 -35.68 29.12
C PRO A 881 1.75 -35.52 30.65
N LEU A 882 1.54 -34.31 31.16
CA LEU A 882 1.50 -34.03 32.60
C LEU A 882 0.22 -34.57 33.27
N VAL A 883 -0.90 -34.57 32.55
CA VAL A 883 -2.14 -35.19 33.05
C VAL A 883 -1.95 -36.70 33.22
N TRP A 884 -1.27 -37.35 32.26
CA TRP A 884 -0.90 -38.76 32.39
C TRP A 884 0.14 -39.01 33.49
N GLU A 885 1.08 -38.09 33.69
CA GLU A 885 2.03 -38.14 34.82
C GLU A 885 1.29 -38.28 36.15
N LYS A 886 0.31 -37.40 36.40
CA LYS A 886 -0.45 -37.40 37.65
C LYS A 886 -1.32 -38.66 37.80
N PHE A 887 -1.96 -39.12 36.72
CA PHE A 887 -2.69 -40.39 36.74
C PHE A 887 -1.78 -41.58 37.13
N PHE A 888 -0.66 -41.77 36.42
CA PHE A 888 0.23 -42.91 36.66
C PHE A 888 0.97 -42.81 37.99
N THR A 889 1.23 -41.60 38.49
CA THR A 889 1.75 -41.39 39.85
C THR A 889 0.80 -41.98 40.90
N ILE A 890 -0.52 -41.77 40.75
CA ILE A 890 -1.50 -42.32 41.70
C ILE A 890 -1.75 -43.82 41.43
N TYR A 891 -1.77 -44.26 40.16
CA TYR A 891 -2.01 -45.65 39.77
C TYR A 891 -0.87 -46.59 40.22
N LEU A 892 0.38 -46.15 40.13
CA LEU A 892 1.57 -46.95 40.46
C LEU A 892 2.17 -46.61 41.83
N SER A 893 1.55 -45.73 42.63
CA SER A 893 2.09 -45.36 43.95
C SER A 893 2.05 -46.51 44.96
N LYS A 894 3.19 -46.68 45.65
CA LYS A 894 3.34 -47.51 46.84
C LYS A 894 3.09 -46.65 48.08
N HIS A 895 2.32 -47.18 49.03
CA HIS A 895 2.04 -46.51 50.30
C HIS A 895 2.82 -47.17 51.44
N ASN A 896 3.24 -46.39 52.45
CA ASN A 896 4.08 -46.89 53.55
C ASN A 896 3.49 -48.08 54.31
N ASN A 897 2.16 -48.23 54.30
CA ASN A 897 1.44 -49.31 54.95
C ASN A 897 1.09 -50.48 54.01
N CYS A 898 1.47 -50.39 52.74
CA CYS A 898 1.16 -51.37 51.71
C CYS A 898 2.42 -52.09 51.21
N LEU A 899 2.39 -53.42 51.16
CA LEU A 899 3.48 -54.20 50.56
C LEU A 899 3.37 -54.17 49.04
N HIS A 900 2.15 -54.24 48.50
CA HIS A 900 1.87 -54.29 47.06
C HIS A 900 1.34 -52.95 46.51
N ARG A 901 1.49 -52.71 45.20
CA ARG A 901 0.83 -51.58 44.52
C ARG A 901 -0.57 -51.98 44.08
N VAL A 902 -1.59 -51.41 44.69
CA VAL A 902 -2.98 -51.87 44.55
C VAL A 902 -3.81 -51.05 43.54
N GLY A 903 -3.16 -50.24 42.69
CA GLY A 903 -3.84 -49.32 41.77
C GLY A 903 -4.75 -50.01 40.75
N TYR A 904 -4.37 -51.18 40.22
CA TYR A 904 -5.20 -51.96 39.31
C TYR A 904 -6.55 -52.35 39.93
N ARG A 905 -6.59 -52.57 41.25
CA ARG A 905 -7.82 -52.99 41.95
C ARG A 905 -8.88 -51.91 41.96
N LEU A 906 -8.49 -50.63 41.94
CA LEU A 906 -9.42 -49.51 41.80
C LEU A 906 -10.24 -49.60 40.50
N PHE A 907 -9.80 -50.36 39.49
CA PHE A 907 -10.49 -50.50 38.21
C PHE A 907 -11.16 -51.87 37.99
N GLU A 908 -11.39 -52.66 39.06
CA GLU A 908 -12.01 -54.00 38.99
C GLU A 908 -13.53 -54.00 38.73
N SER A 909 -14.26 -52.94 39.10
CA SER A 909 -15.71 -52.89 38.83
C SER A 909 -15.95 -52.80 37.31
N PRO A 910 -16.99 -53.42 36.75
CA PRO A 910 -17.22 -53.45 35.29
C PRO A 910 -17.21 -52.05 34.65
N VAL A 911 -17.74 -51.03 35.34
CA VAL A 911 -17.75 -49.63 34.89
C VAL A 911 -16.33 -49.04 34.83
N GLN A 912 -15.50 -49.32 35.83
CA GLN A 912 -14.12 -48.82 35.89
C GLN A 912 -13.21 -49.60 34.95
N THR A 913 -13.47 -50.89 34.72
CA THR A 913 -12.74 -51.68 33.72
C THR A 913 -13.02 -51.18 32.30
N THR A 914 -14.27 -50.81 31.98
CA THR A 914 -14.57 -50.16 30.70
C THR A 914 -13.86 -48.82 30.55
N PHE A 915 -13.75 -48.06 31.64
CA PHE A 915 -13.05 -46.79 31.67
C PHE A 915 -11.52 -46.95 31.50
N LEU A 916 -10.90 -47.96 32.12
CA LEU A 916 -9.48 -48.29 31.91
C LEU A 916 -9.19 -48.68 30.44
N LYS A 917 -10.11 -49.41 29.80
CA LYS A 917 -10.03 -49.70 28.35
C LYS A 917 -10.17 -48.44 27.50
N GLN A 918 -11.00 -47.48 27.91
CA GLN A 918 -11.13 -46.19 27.23
C GLN A 918 -9.84 -45.36 27.35
N MET A 919 -9.24 -45.30 28.55
CA MET A 919 -7.94 -44.67 28.79
C MET A 919 -6.85 -45.26 27.89
N LYS A 920 -6.78 -46.59 27.79
CA LYS A 920 -5.85 -47.26 26.88
C LYS A 920 -6.06 -46.88 25.41
N ARG A 921 -7.32 -46.80 24.96
CA ARG A 921 -7.63 -46.36 23.58
C ARG A 921 -7.16 -44.92 23.33
N SER A 922 -7.35 -44.02 24.29
CA SER A 922 -6.84 -42.63 24.20
C SER A 922 -5.32 -42.60 24.03
N LEU A 923 -4.57 -43.38 24.81
CA LEU A 923 -3.11 -43.51 24.68
C LEU A 923 -2.69 -44.07 23.31
N CYS A 924 -3.39 -45.08 22.79
CA CYS A 924 -3.10 -45.63 21.47
C CYS A 924 -3.37 -44.60 20.36
N GLN A 925 -4.47 -43.84 20.44
CA GLN A 925 -4.78 -42.76 19.50
C GLN A 925 -3.73 -41.65 19.54
N ALA A 926 -3.24 -41.31 20.74
CA ALA A 926 -2.15 -40.34 20.88
C ALA A 926 -0.85 -40.84 20.23
N CYS A 927 -0.49 -42.10 20.46
CA CYS A 927 0.65 -42.73 19.81
C CYS A 927 0.54 -42.71 18.29
N GLU A 928 -0.61 -43.11 17.73
CA GLU A 928 -0.86 -43.14 16.29
C GLU A 928 -0.78 -41.73 15.66
N TYR A 929 -1.33 -40.72 16.33
CA TYR A 929 -1.28 -39.33 15.87
C TYR A 929 0.17 -38.84 15.71
N TYR A 930 0.98 -38.96 16.77
CA TYR A 930 2.38 -38.50 16.74
C TYR A 930 3.28 -39.37 15.84
N SER A 931 3.00 -40.68 15.71
CA SER A 931 3.65 -41.54 14.71
C SER A 931 3.39 -41.09 13.27
N SER A 932 2.17 -40.60 12.98
CA SER A 932 1.78 -40.13 11.64
C SER A 932 2.28 -38.72 11.30
N THR A 933 2.72 -37.95 12.29
CA THR A 933 3.12 -36.54 12.14
C THR A 933 4.51 -36.26 12.74
N PRO A 934 5.58 -36.90 12.21
CA PRO A 934 6.93 -36.82 12.80
C PRO A 934 7.59 -35.43 12.71
N ASN A 935 7.04 -34.53 11.88
CA ASN A 935 7.56 -33.18 11.68
C ASN A 935 7.21 -32.21 12.83
N LEU A 936 6.37 -32.63 13.79
CA LEU A 936 6.02 -31.84 14.97
C LEU A 936 7.17 -31.82 15.99
N PRO A 937 7.34 -30.72 16.76
CA PRO A 937 8.28 -30.69 17.86
C PRO A 937 7.96 -31.83 18.84
N TYR A 938 8.99 -32.58 19.25
CA TYR A 938 8.89 -33.76 20.12
C TYR A 938 8.05 -34.94 19.59
N GLY A 939 7.64 -34.95 18.30
CA GLY A 939 6.72 -35.97 17.76
C GLY A 939 7.19 -37.42 17.95
N ASN A 940 8.47 -37.71 17.65
CA ASN A 940 9.02 -39.06 17.86
C ASN A 940 9.08 -39.44 19.35
N GLN A 941 9.44 -38.49 20.22
CA GLN A 941 9.54 -38.71 21.67
C GLN A 941 8.16 -38.95 22.29
N LEU A 942 7.16 -38.13 21.93
CA LEU A 942 5.78 -38.26 22.37
C LEU A 942 5.15 -39.57 21.87
N SER A 943 5.42 -39.98 20.63
CA SER A 943 4.95 -41.27 20.12
C SER A 943 5.50 -42.44 20.94
N THR A 944 6.81 -42.46 21.23
CA THR A 944 7.41 -43.50 22.06
C THR A 944 6.90 -43.46 23.50
N PHE A 945 6.65 -42.27 24.03
CA PHE A 945 6.14 -42.05 25.37
C PHE A 945 4.71 -42.59 25.53
N TYR A 946 3.77 -42.21 24.65
CA TYR A 946 2.38 -42.71 24.71
C TYR A 946 2.29 -44.23 24.47
N HIS A 947 3.17 -44.78 23.62
CA HIS A 947 3.29 -46.23 23.47
C HIS A 947 3.68 -46.89 24.80
N SER A 948 4.71 -46.37 25.47
CA SER A 948 5.20 -46.87 26.77
C SER A 948 4.10 -46.83 27.83
N LEU A 949 3.37 -45.71 27.96
CA LEU A 949 2.23 -45.58 28.88
C LEU A 949 1.13 -46.60 28.61
N SER A 950 0.85 -46.92 27.34
CA SER A 950 -0.18 -47.91 26.98
C SER A 950 0.20 -49.32 27.45
N LEU A 951 1.50 -49.66 27.43
CA LEU A 951 2.03 -50.93 27.95
C LEU A 951 1.91 -50.99 29.47
N TRP A 952 2.05 -49.85 30.18
CA TRP A 952 1.94 -49.83 31.64
C TRP A 952 0.55 -50.18 32.17
N ILE A 953 -0.51 -49.93 31.39
CA ILE A 953 -1.87 -50.34 31.76
C ILE A 953 -2.05 -51.87 31.64
N ASP A 954 -1.38 -52.50 30.69
CA ASP A 954 -1.52 -53.94 30.41
C ASP A 954 -0.58 -54.82 31.25
N GLU A 955 0.46 -54.24 31.86
CA GLU A 955 1.54 -54.99 32.50
C GLU A 955 1.28 -55.21 34.00
N PRO A 956 0.73 -56.37 34.42
CA PRO A 956 0.43 -56.63 35.83
C PRO A 956 1.69 -56.66 36.70
N ARG A 957 2.86 -56.99 36.12
CA ARG A 957 4.14 -57.07 36.84
C ARG A 957 4.58 -55.75 37.44
N LEU A 958 4.12 -54.60 36.90
CA LEU A 958 4.43 -53.28 37.45
C LEU A 958 3.90 -53.10 38.88
N HIS A 959 2.91 -53.90 39.27
CA HIS A 959 2.34 -53.90 40.60
C HIS A 959 3.09 -54.79 41.60
N ASP A 960 4.03 -55.62 41.12
CA ASP A 960 4.82 -56.51 41.96
C ASP A 960 5.91 -55.74 42.73
N PRO A 961 6.05 -55.97 44.04
CA PRO A 961 7.02 -55.26 44.86
C PRO A 961 8.48 -55.66 44.61
N GLN A 962 8.72 -56.79 43.93
CA GLN A 962 10.04 -57.35 43.63
C GLN A 962 10.53 -57.07 42.20
N LEU A 963 9.78 -56.29 41.42
CA LEU A 963 10.14 -56.00 40.03
C LEU A 963 11.43 -55.16 39.94
N ASN A 964 12.40 -55.64 39.16
CA ASN A 964 13.59 -54.86 38.82
C ASN A 964 13.35 -54.04 37.55
N ILE A 965 13.19 -52.72 37.71
CA ILE A 965 12.87 -51.78 36.62
C ILE A 965 13.90 -51.83 35.49
N ILE A 966 15.18 -52.01 35.83
CA ILE A 966 16.30 -52.04 34.86
C ILE A 966 16.20 -53.27 33.93
N SER A 967 15.51 -54.33 34.35
CA SER A 967 15.33 -55.55 33.56
C SER A 967 14.19 -55.48 32.53
N LEU A 968 13.37 -54.42 32.57
CA LEU A 968 12.27 -54.24 31.61
C LEU A 968 12.82 -53.84 30.22
N PRO A 969 12.16 -54.26 29.13
CA PRO A 969 12.50 -53.83 27.78
C PRO A 969 12.47 -52.30 27.65
N LYS A 970 13.33 -51.74 26.79
CA LYS A 970 13.40 -50.28 26.55
C LYS A 970 12.07 -49.63 26.14
N GLN A 971 11.14 -50.40 25.60
CA GLN A 971 9.79 -49.96 25.23
C GLN A 971 8.92 -49.53 26.43
N TYR A 972 9.34 -49.84 27.66
CA TYR A 972 8.65 -49.42 28.88
C TYR A 972 9.15 -48.09 29.44
N ASP A 973 10.13 -47.44 28.80
CA ASP A 973 10.71 -46.17 29.26
C ASP A 973 11.12 -46.21 30.76
N ASN A 974 12.11 -47.05 31.03
CA ASN A 974 12.53 -47.41 32.40
C ASN A 974 12.90 -46.18 33.26
N GLU A 975 13.45 -45.13 32.65
CA GLU A 975 13.85 -43.90 33.35
C GLU A 975 12.63 -43.17 33.95
N ARG A 976 11.58 -42.92 33.15
CA ARG A 976 10.36 -42.27 33.63
C ARG A 976 9.57 -43.14 34.60
N LEU A 977 9.62 -44.47 34.42
CA LEU A 977 9.00 -45.43 35.33
C LEU A 977 9.67 -45.44 36.71
N GLU A 978 11.00 -45.39 36.75
CA GLU A 978 11.78 -45.26 37.98
C GLU A 978 11.45 -43.95 38.73
N HIS A 979 11.31 -42.84 37.99
CA HIS A 979 10.89 -41.56 38.58
C HIS A 979 9.52 -41.61 39.26
N LEU A 980 8.55 -42.34 38.69
CA LEU A 980 7.23 -42.53 39.32
C LEU A 980 7.29 -43.44 40.54
N PHE A 981 8.13 -44.48 40.51
CA PHE A 981 8.28 -45.42 41.63
C PHE A 981 8.93 -44.77 42.86
N ASN A 982 9.80 -43.80 42.62
CA ASN A 982 10.49 -43.02 43.64
C ASN A 982 9.82 -41.65 43.90
N ALA A 983 8.66 -41.36 43.29
CA ALA A 983 7.98 -40.08 43.48
C ALA A 983 7.24 -40.02 44.81
N ASP A 984 7.54 -39.01 45.62
CA ASP A 984 6.64 -38.57 46.68
C ASP A 984 5.41 -37.92 46.05
N TYR A 985 4.30 -38.65 46.06
CA TYR A 985 3.00 -38.20 45.56
C TYR A 985 2.43 -37.00 46.36
N ARG A 986 3.10 -36.58 47.44
CA ARG A 986 2.79 -35.42 48.30
C ARG A 986 3.31 -34.09 47.76
N ILE A 987 4.28 -34.09 46.84
CA ILE A 987 4.97 -32.88 46.40
C ILE A 987 4.41 -32.47 45.04
N PHE A 988 4.07 -31.19 44.88
CA PHE A 988 3.77 -30.57 43.58
C PHE A 988 5.07 -30.44 42.78
N ASP A 989 5.60 -31.58 42.35
CA ASP A 989 6.78 -31.65 41.49
C ASP A 989 6.30 -32.00 40.07
N ILE A 990 6.74 -31.23 39.07
CA ILE A 990 6.43 -31.43 37.65
C ILE A 990 7.65 -32.09 37.04
N LYS A 991 7.59 -33.40 36.77
CA LYS A 991 8.77 -34.16 36.36
C LYS A 991 8.88 -34.32 34.85
N TRP A 992 7.78 -34.25 34.11
CA TRP A 992 7.77 -34.46 32.66
C TRP A 992 7.57 -33.16 31.85
N LEU A 993 7.99 -32.00 32.41
CA LEU A 993 7.87 -30.70 31.74
C LEU A 993 8.58 -30.66 30.37
N GLU A 994 9.64 -31.44 30.20
CA GLU A 994 10.39 -31.59 28.94
C GLU A 994 9.55 -32.11 27.76
N LEU A 995 8.41 -32.76 28.04
CA LEU A 995 7.47 -33.24 27.01
C LEU A 995 6.41 -32.20 26.64
N VAL A 996 6.40 -31.03 27.28
CA VAL A 996 5.42 -29.97 27.07
C VAL A 996 6.00 -28.88 26.18
N ASP A 997 5.35 -28.62 25.04
CA ASP A 997 5.70 -27.49 24.19
C ASP A 997 5.14 -26.17 24.76
N LEU A 998 5.91 -25.55 25.66
CA LEU A 998 5.60 -24.23 26.23
C LEU A 998 5.52 -23.13 25.16
N ARG A 999 6.24 -23.30 24.05
CA ARG A 999 6.28 -22.33 22.95
C ARG A 999 4.96 -22.32 22.20
N GLN A 1000 4.42 -23.51 21.91
CA GLN A 1000 3.10 -23.66 21.33
C GLN A 1000 2.02 -23.01 22.22
N MET A 1001 2.08 -23.22 23.54
CA MET A 1001 1.16 -22.57 24.48
C MET A 1001 1.25 -21.04 24.40
N TYR A 1002 2.47 -20.48 24.44
CA TYR A 1002 2.67 -19.04 24.33
C TYR A 1002 2.18 -18.45 23.00
N GLU A 1003 2.48 -19.11 21.88
CA GLU A 1003 2.00 -18.68 20.55
C GLU A 1003 0.47 -18.72 20.45
N THR A 1004 -0.20 -19.71 21.05
CA THR A 1004 -1.67 -19.75 21.07
C THR A 1004 -2.26 -18.58 21.84
N LEU A 1005 -1.64 -18.17 22.96
CA LEU A 1005 -2.04 -16.99 23.73
C LEU A 1005 -1.83 -15.71 22.91
N ILE A 1006 -0.68 -15.54 22.24
CA ILE A 1006 -0.42 -14.37 21.39
C ILE A 1006 -1.42 -14.29 20.24
N LYS A 1007 -1.70 -15.41 19.56
CA LYS A 1007 -2.69 -15.48 18.47
C LYS A 1007 -4.07 -15.09 18.97
N PHE A 1008 -4.50 -15.65 20.11
CA PHE A 1008 -5.77 -15.32 20.75
C PHE A 1008 -5.88 -13.83 21.10
N THR A 1009 -4.85 -13.27 21.73
CA THR A 1009 -4.79 -11.85 22.09
C THR A 1009 -4.86 -10.96 20.84
N ASN A 1010 -4.08 -11.26 19.81
CA ASN A 1010 -4.08 -10.48 18.56
C ASN A 1010 -5.42 -10.54 17.81
N GLU A 1011 -6.07 -11.71 17.77
CA GLU A 1011 -7.35 -11.88 17.10
C GLU A 1011 -8.48 -11.09 17.78
N LEU A 1012 -8.48 -10.96 19.10
CA LEU A 1012 -9.59 -10.34 19.84
C LEU A 1012 -9.33 -8.89 20.26
N TRP A 1013 -8.08 -8.55 20.58
CA TRP A 1013 -7.68 -7.21 21.04
C TRP A 1013 -7.12 -6.37 19.88
N SER A 1014 -6.21 -6.91 19.07
CA SER A 1014 -5.61 -6.17 17.93
C SER A 1014 -6.60 -5.94 16.79
N ARG A 1015 -7.55 -6.86 16.53
CA ARG A 1015 -8.69 -6.60 15.62
C ARG A 1015 -9.63 -5.49 16.12
N LYS A 1016 -9.72 -5.22 17.43
CA LYS A 1016 -10.46 -4.07 17.95
C LYS A 1016 -9.66 -2.77 17.91
N ARG A 1017 -8.34 -2.82 17.75
CA ARG A 1017 -7.53 -1.67 17.29
C ARG A 1017 -7.71 -1.44 15.79
N ALA A 1018 -7.77 -2.50 14.97
CA ALA A 1018 -7.63 -2.43 13.51
C ALA A 1018 -8.88 -2.68 12.63
N ILE A 1019 -10.03 -3.13 13.12
CA ILE A 1019 -11.15 -3.49 12.24
C ILE A 1019 -12.32 -2.52 12.40
N ASN A 1020 -12.45 -1.64 11.40
CA ASN A 1020 -13.69 -1.57 10.65
C ASN A 1020 -13.44 -1.48 9.12
N ASP A 1021 -12.48 -2.28 8.63
CA ASP A 1021 -12.17 -2.45 7.21
C ASP A 1021 -12.94 -3.62 6.54
N ASN A 1022 -14.05 -4.05 7.14
CA ASN A 1022 -14.92 -5.07 6.56
C ASN A 1022 -15.92 -4.44 5.58
N ASN A 1023 -15.41 -4.03 4.42
CA ASN A 1023 -16.18 -3.92 3.18
C ASN A 1023 -15.54 -4.68 2.00
N ASN A 1024 -14.50 -5.50 2.23
CA ASN A 1024 -13.80 -6.23 1.16
C ASN A 1024 -14.07 -7.76 1.11
N ASN A 1025 -14.95 -8.32 1.95
CA ASN A 1025 -15.33 -9.74 1.86
C ASN A 1025 -16.43 -10.02 0.81
N GLN A 1026 -16.28 -9.44 -0.38
CA GLN A 1026 -16.88 -9.93 -1.62
C GLN A 1026 -15.84 -9.84 -2.74
N ARG A 1027 -14.81 -10.68 -2.68
CA ARG A 1027 -13.99 -11.07 -3.85
C ARG A 1027 -13.14 -12.28 -3.49
N SER A 1028 -13.75 -13.44 -3.54
CA SER A 1028 -13.05 -14.68 -3.85
C SER A 1028 -13.72 -15.33 -5.07
N ASN A 1029 -12.88 -15.94 -5.90
CA ASN A 1029 -13.15 -16.69 -7.13
C ASN A 1029 -13.28 -15.87 -8.42
N THR A 1030 -12.14 -15.49 -9.00
CA THR A 1030 -11.85 -15.83 -10.42
C THR A 1030 -10.34 -16.10 -10.60
N ASN A 1031 -10.06 -17.08 -11.45
CA ASN A 1031 -8.76 -17.69 -11.74
C ASN A 1031 -7.63 -16.70 -12.13
N PRO A 1032 -6.36 -17.02 -11.84
CA PRO A 1032 -5.22 -16.24 -12.27
C PRO A 1032 -4.82 -16.70 -13.67
N GLN A 1033 -5.39 -16.12 -14.73
CA GLN A 1033 -4.71 -16.04 -16.04
C GLN A 1033 -5.46 -15.11 -17.00
N ARG A 1034 -4.66 -14.25 -17.65
CA ARG A 1034 -5.00 -13.25 -18.68
C ARG A 1034 -5.69 -11.97 -18.18
N SER A 1035 -4.88 -11.06 -17.65
CA SER A 1035 -5.18 -9.63 -17.72
C SER A 1035 -4.43 -9.06 -18.94
N ILE A 1036 -5.17 -8.40 -19.81
CA ILE A 1036 -4.64 -7.57 -20.90
C ILE A 1036 -4.10 -6.30 -20.22
N MET A 1037 -2.79 -6.09 -20.27
CA MET A 1037 -2.16 -4.87 -19.72
C MET A 1037 -2.80 -3.62 -20.33
N THR A 1038 -3.35 -2.75 -19.47
CA THR A 1038 -3.82 -1.42 -19.86
C THR A 1038 -2.66 -0.42 -19.82
N SER A 1039 -2.77 0.66 -20.60
CA SER A 1039 -1.76 1.72 -20.78
C SER A 1039 -1.29 2.39 -19.48
N SER A 1040 -2.06 2.30 -18.40
CA SER A 1040 -1.69 2.79 -17.05
C SER A 1040 -0.69 1.88 -16.33
N GLN A 1041 -0.74 0.56 -16.54
CA GLN A 1041 0.25 -0.37 -15.95
C GLN A 1041 1.62 -0.23 -16.62
N ARG A 1042 1.65 0.08 -17.92
CA ARG A 1042 2.91 0.42 -18.63
C ARG A 1042 3.57 1.69 -18.10
N LEU A 1043 2.78 2.65 -17.61
CA LEU A 1043 3.27 3.89 -17.02
C LEU A 1043 3.90 3.65 -15.64
N ILE A 1044 3.32 2.76 -14.83
CA ILE A 1044 3.84 2.40 -13.51
C ILE A 1044 5.11 1.54 -13.63
N ASP A 1045 5.18 0.64 -14.61
CA ASP A 1045 6.42 -0.10 -14.95
C ASP A 1045 7.50 0.81 -15.55
N LEU A 1046 7.13 1.88 -16.27
CA LEU A 1046 8.08 2.89 -16.75
C LEU A 1046 8.61 3.79 -15.64
N VAL A 1047 7.81 4.07 -14.60
CA VAL A 1047 8.21 4.94 -13.48
C VAL A 1047 9.06 4.18 -12.45
N SER A 1048 8.78 2.90 -12.21
CA SER A 1048 9.57 2.06 -11.30
C SER A 1048 10.96 1.69 -11.85
N ASN A 1049 11.13 1.64 -13.17
CA ASN A 1049 12.40 1.31 -13.83
C ASN A 1049 13.35 2.51 -14.07
N VAL A 1050 13.02 3.71 -13.57
CA VAL A 1050 13.85 4.92 -13.73
C VAL A 1050 14.87 5.11 -12.60
N GLN A 1051 14.81 4.30 -11.54
CA GLN A 1051 15.85 4.30 -10.50
C GLN A 1051 16.97 3.31 -10.89
N HIS A 1052 18.10 3.89 -11.28
CA HIS A 1052 19.37 3.26 -11.69
C HIS A 1052 19.36 2.62 -13.09
N PRO A 1053 20.08 3.18 -14.09
CA PRO A 1053 20.48 2.37 -15.23
C PRO A 1053 21.54 1.38 -14.73
N ALA A 1054 21.07 0.18 -14.36
CA ALA A 1054 21.94 -0.96 -14.18
C ALA A 1054 22.72 -1.18 -15.49
N ILE A 1055 24.05 -1.07 -15.39
CA ILE A 1055 25.01 -1.52 -16.41
C ILE A 1055 24.80 -3.02 -16.54
N ASN A 1056 23.88 -3.45 -17.40
CA ASN A 1056 23.82 -4.78 -18.01
C ASN A 1056 22.52 -4.91 -18.82
N SER A 1057 22.49 -4.30 -20.00
CA SER A 1057 21.71 -4.86 -21.09
C SER A 1057 22.60 -4.95 -22.32
N LYS A 1058 22.85 -6.19 -22.75
CA LYS A 1058 23.49 -6.49 -24.02
C LYS A 1058 22.65 -5.82 -25.10
N ILE A 1059 23.17 -4.73 -25.65
CA ILE A 1059 22.66 -4.08 -26.84
C ILE A 1059 22.68 -5.14 -27.93
N THR A 1060 21.53 -5.70 -28.28
CA THR A 1060 21.32 -6.34 -29.57
C THR A 1060 21.52 -5.25 -30.61
N VAL A 1061 22.75 -5.19 -31.13
CA VAL A 1061 23.11 -4.44 -32.32
C VAL A 1061 22.25 -5.00 -33.45
N GLN A 1062 21.09 -4.40 -33.69
CA GLN A 1062 20.55 -4.44 -35.03
C GLN A 1062 21.55 -3.68 -35.88
N ASN A 1063 22.24 -4.43 -36.76
CA ASN A 1063 23.13 -3.94 -37.78
C ASN A 1063 22.37 -2.93 -38.66
N THR A 1064 22.28 -1.67 -38.23
CA THR A 1064 22.36 -0.55 -39.15
C THR A 1064 23.76 -0.64 -39.71
N GLU A 1065 23.85 -1.09 -40.97
CA GLU A 1065 25.07 -1.20 -41.74
C GLU A 1065 25.99 -0.03 -41.36
N GLN A 1066 27.06 -0.38 -40.66
CA GLN A 1066 28.21 0.49 -40.54
C GLN A 1066 28.52 0.89 -41.97
N ILE A 1067 28.38 2.19 -42.27
CA ILE A 1067 28.95 2.76 -43.47
C ILE A 1067 30.44 2.51 -43.30
N SER A 1068 30.89 1.39 -43.87
CA SER A 1068 32.28 1.20 -44.24
C SER A 1068 32.65 2.49 -44.95
N ILE A 1069 33.62 3.20 -44.37
CA ILE A 1069 34.45 4.13 -45.15
C ILE A 1069 34.74 3.37 -46.43
N PRO A 1070 34.21 3.79 -47.60
CA PRO A 1070 34.52 3.08 -48.82
C PRO A 1070 36.03 3.09 -48.87
N ASN A 1071 36.61 1.89 -49.01
CA ASN A 1071 38.00 1.72 -49.41
C ASN A 1071 38.35 2.87 -50.34
N GLN A 1072 39.45 3.56 -50.05
CA GLN A 1072 40.00 4.62 -50.88
C GLN A 1072 39.91 4.19 -52.36
N HIS A 1073 38.85 4.59 -53.05
CA HIS A 1073 38.88 4.71 -54.47
C HIS A 1073 39.67 5.99 -54.68
N ILE A 1074 40.99 5.78 -54.71
CA ILE A 1074 41.95 6.71 -55.29
C ILE A 1074 41.25 7.28 -56.53
N LEU A 1075 41.00 8.59 -56.53
CA LEU A 1075 40.61 9.27 -57.75
C LEU A 1075 41.64 8.86 -58.80
N PRO A 1076 41.24 8.28 -59.94
CA PRO A 1076 42.18 8.15 -61.03
C PRO A 1076 42.61 9.56 -61.39
N ASN A 1077 43.91 9.83 -61.30
CA ASN A 1077 44.48 11.12 -61.67
C ASN A 1077 44.29 11.46 -63.16
N ASP A 1078 43.65 10.58 -63.93
CA ASP A 1078 43.50 10.70 -65.37
C ASP A 1078 42.11 11.21 -65.80
N HIS A 1079 42.17 12.34 -66.50
CA HIS A 1079 41.05 13.06 -67.11
C HIS A 1079 40.18 12.18 -68.03
N ASN A 1080 40.75 11.09 -68.55
CA ASN A 1080 40.09 10.17 -69.48
C ASN A 1080 39.17 9.17 -68.78
N GLU A 1081 39.44 8.77 -67.53
CA GLU A 1081 38.56 7.83 -66.83
C GLU A 1081 37.29 8.49 -66.31
N ILE A 1082 37.39 9.74 -65.81
CA ILE A 1082 36.21 10.55 -65.46
C ILE A 1082 35.38 10.84 -66.71
N LYS A 1083 36.05 11.17 -67.83
CA LYS A 1083 35.35 11.38 -69.11
C LYS A 1083 34.63 10.10 -69.53
N ASN A 1084 35.29 8.94 -69.51
CA ASN A 1084 34.68 7.66 -69.87
C ASN A 1084 33.50 7.26 -68.96
N LEU A 1085 33.60 7.51 -67.65
CA LEU A 1085 32.52 7.26 -66.66
C LEU A 1085 31.25 8.03 -67.00
N PHE A 1086 31.38 9.31 -67.38
CA PHE A 1086 30.23 10.15 -67.74
C PHE A 1086 29.86 10.08 -69.21
N GLU A 1087 30.76 9.67 -70.12
CA GLU A 1087 30.52 9.64 -71.57
C GLU A 1087 29.58 8.51 -71.97
N SER A 1088 29.69 7.32 -71.35
CA SER A 1088 28.69 6.26 -71.51
C SER A 1088 27.31 6.67 -71.01
N ASP A 1089 27.29 7.59 -70.04
CA ASP A 1089 26.08 7.96 -69.35
C ASP A 1089 25.37 9.17 -69.98
N LEU A 1090 26.14 10.16 -70.41
CA LEU A 1090 25.69 11.28 -71.22
C LEU A 1090 25.22 10.82 -72.60
N THR A 1091 25.87 9.84 -73.23
CA THR A 1091 25.39 9.26 -74.50
C THR A 1091 24.04 8.57 -74.34
N LYS A 1092 23.77 7.91 -73.21
CA LYS A 1092 22.43 7.36 -72.91
C LYS A 1092 21.39 8.47 -72.70
N ILE A 1093 21.73 9.57 -72.03
CA ILE A 1093 20.83 10.73 -71.86
C ILE A 1093 20.60 11.44 -73.21
N ILE A 1094 21.62 11.60 -74.04
CA ILE A 1094 21.51 12.20 -75.38
C ILE A 1094 20.64 11.30 -76.26
N ASN A 1095 20.87 9.99 -76.28
CA ASN A 1095 20.02 9.04 -77.00
C ASN A 1095 18.57 9.05 -76.48
N TRP A 1096 18.38 9.20 -75.17
CA TRP A 1096 17.05 9.37 -74.59
C TRP A 1096 16.40 10.69 -75.02
N LEU A 1097 17.12 11.80 -74.99
CA LEU A 1097 16.63 13.11 -75.43
C LEU A 1097 16.27 13.09 -76.92
N GLU A 1098 17.11 12.48 -77.76
CA GLU A 1098 16.84 12.32 -79.18
C GLU A 1098 15.60 11.45 -79.42
N THR A 1099 15.47 10.32 -78.72
CA THR A 1099 14.26 9.47 -78.83
C THR A 1099 13.01 10.12 -78.24
N HIS A 1100 13.13 10.92 -77.19
CA HIS A 1100 12.03 11.69 -76.61
C HIS A 1100 11.61 12.84 -77.54
N CYS A 1101 12.56 13.60 -78.09
CA CYS A 1101 12.30 14.63 -79.10
C CYS A 1101 11.62 14.02 -80.33
N GLN A 1102 12.09 12.89 -80.84
CA GLN A 1102 11.45 12.18 -81.96
C GLN A 1102 10.03 11.70 -81.62
N ARG A 1103 9.78 11.22 -80.39
CA ARG A 1103 8.43 10.84 -79.94
C ARG A 1103 7.50 12.04 -79.79
N HIS A 1104 8.02 13.15 -79.27
CA HIS A 1104 7.28 14.38 -79.10
C HIS A 1104 6.98 15.04 -80.45
N GLU A 1105 7.92 15.04 -81.39
CA GLU A 1105 7.71 15.44 -82.78
C GLU A 1105 6.65 14.55 -83.45
N LYS A 1106 6.69 13.23 -83.24
CA LYS A 1106 5.62 12.32 -83.71
C LYS A 1106 4.27 12.59 -83.06
N GLN A 1107 4.21 13.01 -81.80
CA GLN A 1107 2.97 13.40 -81.15
C GLN A 1107 2.44 14.73 -81.70
N ILE A 1108 3.31 15.71 -81.95
CA ILE A 1108 2.95 16.95 -82.63
C ILE A 1108 2.47 16.66 -84.06
N GLU A 1109 3.13 15.76 -84.79
CA GLU A 1109 2.72 15.32 -86.12
C GLU A 1109 1.35 14.61 -86.07
N LEU A 1110 1.13 13.75 -85.07
CA LEU A 1110 -0.16 13.10 -84.83
C LEU A 1110 -1.27 14.11 -84.50
N ASP A 1111 -1.00 15.10 -83.65
CA ASP A 1111 -1.93 16.17 -83.31
C ASP A 1111 -2.20 17.10 -84.51
N GLN A 1112 -1.19 17.38 -85.35
CA GLN A 1112 -1.35 18.09 -86.60
C GLN A 1112 -2.18 17.28 -87.61
N THR A 1113 -1.98 15.96 -87.71
CA THR A 1113 -2.86 15.10 -88.50
C THR A 1113 -4.27 15.08 -87.96
N LEU A 1114 -4.47 15.03 -86.63
CA LEU A 1114 -5.78 15.09 -86.01
C LEU A 1114 -6.49 16.43 -86.28
N MET A 1115 -5.75 17.55 -86.22
CA MET A 1115 -6.21 18.89 -86.61
C MET A 1115 -6.50 19.00 -88.11
N SER A 1116 -5.79 18.26 -88.98
CA SER A 1116 -6.07 18.19 -90.42
C SER A 1116 -7.26 17.28 -90.77
N LEU A 1117 -7.58 16.30 -89.92
CA LEU A 1117 -8.72 15.38 -90.05
C LEU A 1117 -10.01 15.95 -89.42
N LEU A 1118 -9.89 16.94 -88.54
CA LEU A 1118 -10.99 17.65 -87.88
C LEU A 1118 -12.05 18.27 -88.83
N PRO A 1119 -11.69 18.83 -90.01
CA PRO A 1119 -12.66 19.30 -91.01
C PRO A 1119 -13.41 18.18 -91.75
N LEU A 1120 -12.87 16.95 -91.76
CA LEU A 1120 -13.49 15.79 -92.41
C LEU A 1120 -14.56 15.11 -91.53
N LEU A 1121 -14.58 15.41 -90.23
CA LEU A 1121 -15.63 14.97 -89.29
C LEU A 1121 -17.00 15.65 -89.51
N TRP A 1122 -17.07 16.70 -90.34
CA TRP A 1122 -18.28 17.50 -90.60
C TRP A 1122 -18.81 17.41 -92.05
N LYS A 1123 -18.37 16.43 -92.85
CA LYS A 1123 -18.93 16.14 -94.20
C LYS A 1123 -19.34 14.66 -94.34
N ASN A 1124 -20.64 14.38 -94.14
CA ASN A 1124 -21.24 13.05 -94.28
C ASN A 1124 -21.89 12.85 -95.67
N GLU A 1125 -21.11 12.77 -96.75
CA GLU A 1125 -21.64 12.54 -98.12
C GLU A 1125 -22.27 11.14 -98.33
N PHE A 1126 -22.20 10.23 -97.35
CA PHE A 1126 -22.78 8.89 -97.44
C PHE A 1126 -24.19 8.79 -96.81
N GLN A 1127 -24.61 9.73 -95.96
CA GLN A 1127 -25.92 9.70 -95.27
C GLN A 1127 -27.00 10.57 -95.94
N GLU A 1128 -26.64 11.58 -96.72
CA GLU A 1128 -27.61 12.45 -97.43
C GLU A 1128 -28.22 11.82 -98.71
N LYS A 1129 -27.56 10.83 -99.33
CA LYS A 1129 -28.11 10.09 -100.49
C LYS A 1129 -29.04 8.93 -100.10
N MET A 1130 -28.91 8.39 -98.88
CA MET A 1130 -29.81 7.38 -98.32
C MET A 1130 -31.13 8.00 -97.82
N ALA A 1131 -31.11 9.20 -97.23
CA ALA A 1131 -32.31 9.88 -96.73
C ALA A 1131 -33.30 10.35 -97.84
N LYS A 1132 -32.81 10.64 -99.06
CA LYS A 1132 -33.68 11.00 -100.21
C LYS A 1132 -34.35 9.81 -100.91
N LYS A 1133 -33.96 8.56 -100.64
CA LYS A 1133 -34.58 7.35 -101.21
C LYS A 1133 -35.68 6.74 -100.34
N TYR A 1134 -35.76 7.11 -99.05
CA TYR A 1134 -36.77 6.60 -98.10
C TYR A 1134 -37.93 7.57 -97.80
N ALA A 1135 -37.94 8.77 -98.40
CA ALA A 1135 -38.99 9.79 -98.23
C ALA A 1135 -39.95 9.96 -99.44
N VAL A 1136 -40.04 8.96 -100.33
CA VAL A 1136 -41.08 8.87 -101.39
C VAL A 1136 -41.90 7.56 -101.26
N ALA A 1137 -41.87 6.93 -100.09
CA ALA A 1137 -42.84 5.90 -99.69
C ALA A 1137 -43.74 6.37 -98.54
N PHE A 1138 -43.76 7.68 -98.26
CA PHE A 1138 -44.79 8.37 -97.48
C PHE A 1138 -44.90 9.84 -97.90
#